data_AF-A0A9N9TB43-F1
#
_entry.id   AF-A0A9N9TB43-F1
#
_cell.length_a   1.000
_cell.length_b   1.000
_cell.length_c   1.000
_cell.angle_alpha   90.00
_cell.angle_beta   90.00
_cell.angle_gamma   90.00
#
_symmetry.space_group_name_H-M   'P 1'
#
loop_
_entity.id
_entity.type
_entity.pdbx_description
1 polymer ?
#
loop_
_entity_poly.entity_id
_entity_poly.type
_entity_poly.pdbx_seq_one_letter_code
_entity_poly.pdbx_strand_id
1 'polypeptide(L)'
;MPDEDIEREVNEAVMKEYLQRVYNSILAHPDIMALGEDFGQLLVQQAQSVVLMHRAVENVQHRLYKSQEEVKIRLCSAHPVLSRIGPWLRAKLRAAEQKFSQENQWSAHEEALMLCNSQRLLQTVYFLNRDLTFMKEREPALLRELRKDKIPTRSFLWPTQIWLPKNWIIRRNFQGQSEVVPTVLSKQATSITTPRSDPSQPVFLVEKETIRTTTTRWPIWRIFNYFHRTWCWTWNAMFFFGIVLPWCSPVGLRALFCLEPFMADLELSQVNGTLFPRKSSLTPTLMSRLLSLWRHISKSRTHFETKPDTGFIGKGLTRHLNRIWNYFIKGLFGTVLIVVIFPIACFIVTFASLFVALTCVLWMPALTLAVQVTNLLIYDLDSPEQQRNRFFVILEAVLWNISFQGCLQPLLALFVAVVVCPVISLTILAGGFIRYWLRLLWDALIFHMLIKKRGRIPASDSFVVKRIAGPGLASDYYFQISPEQALAAFEAKMEWDELAAYQSVIESTIVQPQKDFSHFVEACFGSFSTQLAKNGAYRSLEKEAQDLMGILHEKLEKRRRDLQTGLSVTVKSKVKLSTPDLKISIQQGALMLERFYPKQIIPKLGCTEDQFWDSRALSPGDWAGLAGLLYSELFSLDFLTPLDHTDTSFRLDSHSQVDLSRYTDMVQCAQLGAGGPDLLGNVYTPRGNIQVHSPYLDVSAFNPRSKLTATGKKAEKAEDTSATLGSLKTNCRATLWMPWKKHSRPFSPDKMMIPLPIPHPAHIAVTMYNRDSDDPIPLESDLCQSILRGIEESHVSPDDSGIGRFKGGADSFGGTTSSSSNTLDSQPIEESTNESTDGVYRWTLSNWGGGRKRQNSGSVRVDLASPEDVTLDSDSTRVVFCTYGTTV
;
A
#
# COMPACT_ATOMS: atom_id res chain seq x y z
N MET A 1 21.86 -32.54 30.69
CA MET A 1 21.18 -31.23 30.65
C MET A 1 19.84 -31.42 29.96
N PRO A 2 18.79 -30.69 30.33
CA PRO A 2 17.57 -30.65 29.51
C PRO A 2 17.90 -30.09 28.12
N ASP A 3 17.18 -30.53 27.09
CA ASP A 3 17.46 -30.15 25.69
C ASP A 3 17.46 -28.63 25.47
N GLU A 4 16.63 -27.88 26.22
CA GLU A 4 16.59 -26.41 26.21
C GLU A 4 17.88 -25.75 26.70
N ASP A 5 18.55 -26.34 27.70
CA ASP A 5 19.82 -25.80 28.21
C ASP A 5 20.97 -26.05 27.21
N ILE A 6 20.93 -27.20 26.52
CA ILE A 6 21.89 -27.56 25.47
C ILE A 6 21.70 -26.64 24.26
N GLU A 7 20.46 -26.44 23.83
CA GLU A 7 20.10 -25.53 22.73
C GLU A 7 20.57 -24.10 23.02
N ARG A 8 20.43 -23.61 24.25
CA ARG A 8 20.91 -22.29 24.65
C ARG A 8 22.44 -22.19 24.61
N GLU A 9 23.15 -23.18 25.13
CA GLU A 9 24.62 -23.18 25.16
C GLU A 9 25.20 -23.24 23.74
N VAL A 10 24.58 -24.04 22.86
CA VAL A 10 24.94 -24.12 21.44
C VAL A 10 24.67 -22.78 20.74
N ASN A 11 23.50 -22.17 20.92
CA ASN A 11 23.18 -20.88 20.31
C ASN A 11 24.10 -19.74 20.82
N GLU A 12 24.49 -19.73 22.11
CA GLU A 12 25.44 -18.75 22.65
C GLU A 12 26.86 -18.94 22.06
N ALA A 13 27.31 -20.19 21.90
CA ALA A 13 28.60 -20.51 21.30
C ALA A 13 28.66 -20.08 19.82
N VAL A 14 27.61 -20.40 19.05
CA VAL A 14 27.49 -20.02 17.63
C VAL A 14 27.48 -18.50 17.47
N MET A 15 26.70 -17.78 18.29
CA MET A 15 26.66 -16.31 18.26
C MET A 15 28.02 -15.69 18.60
N LYS A 16 28.73 -16.23 19.60
CA LYS A 16 30.05 -15.73 20.01
C LYS A 16 31.09 -15.87 18.90
N GLU A 17 31.10 -17.01 18.22
CA GLU A 17 32.02 -17.24 17.10
C GLU A 17 31.68 -16.35 15.89
N TYR A 18 30.40 -16.21 15.56
CA TYR A 18 29.93 -15.28 14.55
C TYR A 18 30.42 -13.85 14.82
N LEU A 19 30.19 -13.33 16.03
CA LEU A 19 30.60 -11.99 16.41
C LEU A 19 32.13 -11.82 16.36
N GLN A 20 32.89 -12.84 16.77
CA GLN A 20 34.35 -12.79 16.71
C GLN A 20 34.86 -12.69 15.26
N ARG A 21 34.27 -13.43 14.32
CA ARG A 21 34.63 -13.33 12.89
C ARG A 21 34.28 -11.95 12.32
N VAL A 22 33.10 -11.42 12.65
CA VAL A 22 32.65 -10.07 12.21
C VAL A 22 33.56 -8.98 12.78
N TYR A 23 33.93 -9.04 14.06
CA TYR A 23 34.82 -8.04 14.67
C TYR A 23 36.22 -8.09 14.04
N ASN A 24 36.75 -9.28 13.79
CA ASN A 24 38.05 -9.43 13.14
C ASN A 24 38.02 -8.91 11.69
N SER A 25 36.95 -9.15 10.94
CA SER A 25 36.81 -8.63 9.57
C SER A 25 36.70 -7.10 9.53
N ILE A 26 35.98 -6.49 10.48
CA ILE A 26 35.87 -5.02 10.57
C ILE A 26 37.24 -4.40 10.88
N LEU A 27 37.99 -4.98 11.82
CA LEU A 27 39.32 -4.47 12.20
C LEU A 27 40.36 -4.65 11.08
N ALA A 28 40.26 -5.70 10.28
CA ALA A 28 41.20 -6.00 9.20
C ALA A 28 40.87 -5.32 7.86
N HIS A 29 39.75 -4.59 7.74
CA HIS A 29 39.29 -4.06 6.46
C HIS A 29 40.11 -2.82 6.03
N PRO A 30 40.71 -2.81 4.81
CA PRO A 30 41.62 -1.75 4.39
C PRO A 30 40.94 -0.38 4.26
N ASP A 31 39.70 -0.32 3.76
CA ASP A 31 38.97 0.94 3.61
C ASP A 31 38.59 1.57 4.97
N ILE A 32 38.40 0.74 6.00
CA ILE A 32 38.07 1.21 7.36
C ILE A 32 39.33 1.73 8.04
N MET A 33 40.47 1.04 7.87
CA MET A 33 41.76 1.53 8.34
C MET A 33 42.16 2.84 7.65
N ALA A 34 41.78 3.04 6.39
CA ALA A 34 42.03 4.28 5.66
C ALA A 34 41.25 5.49 6.23
N LEU A 35 40.13 5.27 6.92
CA LEU A 35 39.35 6.32 7.58
C LEU A 35 39.95 6.80 8.92
N GLY A 36 40.83 5.99 9.53
CA GLY A 36 41.55 6.32 10.77
C GLY A 36 41.83 5.10 11.65
N GLU A 37 42.89 5.15 12.45
CA GLU A 37 43.37 4.03 13.28
C GLU A 37 42.34 3.54 14.32
N ASP A 38 41.56 4.45 14.91
CA ASP A 38 40.58 4.12 15.96
C ASP A 38 39.15 3.84 15.42
N PHE A 39 38.89 4.08 14.13
CA PHE A 39 37.52 4.04 13.59
C PHE A 39 36.94 2.62 13.56
N GLY A 40 37.75 1.63 13.18
CA GLY A 40 37.35 0.22 13.25
C GLY A 40 37.04 -0.24 14.67
N GLN A 41 37.78 0.27 15.66
CA GLN A 41 37.55 -0.04 17.07
C GLN A 41 36.23 0.55 17.58
N LEU A 42 35.87 1.76 17.17
CA LEU A 42 34.59 2.39 17.51
C LEU A 42 33.38 1.61 16.95
N LEU A 43 33.46 1.14 15.69
CA LEU A 43 32.40 0.32 15.09
C LEU A 43 32.22 -1.00 15.84
N VAL A 44 33.31 -1.66 16.22
CA VAL A 44 33.26 -2.89 17.02
C VAL A 44 32.66 -2.62 18.41
N GLN A 45 33.06 -1.53 19.08
CA GLN A 45 32.49 -1.13 20.38
C GLN A 45 30.99 -0.83 20.29
N GLN A 46 30.54 -0.20 19.20
CA GLN A 46 29.13 0.07 18.94
C GLN A 46 28.35 -1.24 18.74
N ALA A 47 28.84 -2.16 17.92
CA ALA A 47 28.22 -3.46 17.72
C ALA A 47 28.14 -4.28 19.03
N GLN A 48 29.23 -4.31 19.79
CA GLN A 48 29.29 -4.96 21.10
C GLN A 48 28.25 -4.37 22.05
N SER A 49 28.07 -3.05 22.05
CA SER A 49 27.08 -2.40 22.93
C SER A 49 25.65 -2.87 22.67
N VAL A 50 25.27 -3.06 21.40
CA VAL A 50 23.93 -3.49 21.00
C VAL A 50 23.66 -4.93 21.44
N VAL A 51 24.62 -5.82 21.22
CA VAL A 51 24.53 -7.22 21.67
C VAL A 51 24.40 -7.30 23.19
N LEU A 52 25.18 -6.53 23.94
CA LEU A 52 25.12 -6.52 25.41
C LEU A 52 23.80 -5.94 25.94
N MET A 53 23.22 -4.96 25.26
CA MET A 53 21.89 -4.43 25.61
C MET A 53 20.78 -5.45 25.36
N HIS A 54 20.80 -6.17 24.23
CA HIS A 54 19.86 -7.27 23.98
C HIS A 54 19.99 -8.37 25.03
N ARG A 55 21.23 -8.76 25.37
CA ARG A 55 21.51 -9.71 26.45
C ARG A 55 20.97 -9.25 27.80
N ALA A 56 21.10 -7.96 28.13
CA ALA A 56 20.54 -7.40 29.36
C ALA A 56 19.01 -7.52 29.40
N VAL A 57 18.34 -7.27 28.28
CA VAL A 57 16.88 -7.43 28.15
C VAL A 57 16.46 -8.89 28.33
N GLU A 58 17.14 -9.82 27.66
CA GLU A 58 16.90 -11.27 27.78
C GLU A 58 17.08 -11.77 29.22
N ASN A 59 18.13 -11.32 29.91
CA ASN A 59 18.35 -11.67 31.32
C ASN A 59 17.19 -11.21 32.23
N VAL A 60 16.65 -10.01 32.03
CA VAL A 60 15.50 -9.51 32.79
C VAL A 60 14.22 -10.29 32.47
N GLN A 61 14.01 -10.63 31.20
CA GLN A 61 12.88 -11.47 30.78
C GLN A 61 12.96 -12.87 31.40
N HIS A 62 14.16 -13.46 31.43
CA HIS A 62 14.38 -14.74 32.08
C HIS A 62 14.11 -14.68 33.59
N ARG A 63 14.56 -13.61 34.28
CA ARG A 63 14.23 -13.37 35.70
C ARG A 63 12.72 -13.24 35.92
N LEU A 64 11.99 -12.58 35.00
CA LEU A 64 10.54 -12.51 35.05
C LEU A 64 9.92 -13.91 34.94
N TYR A 65 10.32 -14.69 33.94
CA TYR A 65 9.77 -16.04 33.70
C TYR A 65 9.97 -16.93 34.92
N LYS A 66 11.20 -16.97 35.46
CA LYS A 66 11.51 -17.70 36.68
C LYS A 66 10.67 -17.24 37.87
N SER A 67 10.51 -15.93 38.06
CA SER A 67 9.66 -15.39 39.13
C SER A 67 8.19 -15.77 38.98
N GLN A 68 7.66 -15.79 37.75
CA GLN A 68 6.29 -16.21 37.47
C GLN A 68 6.10 -17.69 37.76
N GLU A 69 7.06 -18.53 37.41
CA GLU A 69 7.04 -19.96 37.69
C GLU A 69 7.11 -20.26 39.18
N GLU A 70 8.01 -19.59 39.93
CA GLU A 70 8.08 -19.69 41.38
C GLU A 70 6.77 -19.26 42.06
N VAL A 71 6.17 -18.15 41.60
CA VAL A 71 4.86 -17.69 42.10
C VAL A 71 3.75 -18.67 41.74
N LYS A 72 3.77 -19.24 40.53
CA LYS A 72 2.81 -20.26 40.09
C LYS A 72 2.89 -21.50 40.98
N ILE A 73 4.09 -22.03 41.21
CA ILE A 73 4.33 -23.18 42.09
C ILE A 73 3.84 -22.88 43.51
N ARG A 74 4.17 -21.70 44.06
CA ARG A 74 3.72 -21.26 45.39
C ARG A 74 2.20 -21.11 45.49
N LEU A 75 1.54 -20.60 44.45
CA LEU A 75 0.07 -20.49 44.41
C LEU A 75 -0.61 -21.85 44.29
N CYS A 76 -0.01 -22.79 43.55
CA CYS A 76 -0.53 -24.15 43.43
C CYS A 76 -0.38 -24.92 44.75
N SER A 77 0.73 -24.74 45.47
CA SER A 77 0.94 -25.38 46.77
C SER A 77 0.11 -24.76 47.90
N ALA A 78 -0.01 -23.42 47.96
CA ALA A 78 -0.78 -22.75 49.00
C ALA A 78 -2.31 -22.80 48.77
N HIS A 79 -2.76 -22.86 47.51
CA HIS A 79 -4.18 -22.85 47.15
C HIS A 79 -4.51 -23.91 46.06
N PRO A 80 -4.56 -25.21 46.42
CA PRO A 80 -4.73 -26.31 45.46
C PRO A 80 -6.12 -26.33 44.78
N VAL A 81 -7.16 -25.79 45.42
CA VAL A 81 -8.52 -25.74 44.85
C VAL A 81 -8.69 -24.52 43.94
N LEU A 82 -8.23 -23.34 44.37
CA LEU A 82 -8.38 -22.09 43.61
C LEU A 82 -7.46 -22.05 42.38
N SER A 83 -6.28 -22.67 42.44
CA SER A 83 -5.36 -22.76 41.31
C SER A 83 -5.93 -23.52 40.09
N ARG A 84 -6.92 -24.41 40.29
CA ARG A 84 -7.67 -25.07 39.21
C ARG A 84 -8.57 -24.11 38.43
N ILE A 85 -8.93 -22.97 39.02
CA ILE A 85 -9.73 -21.93 38.37
C ILE A 85 -8.78 -21.07 37.53
N GLY A 86 -8.63 -21.42 36.24
CA GLY A 86 -7.73 -20.75 35.31
C GLY A 86 -7.83 -19.21 35.24
N PRO A 87 -9.02 -18.59 35.32
CA PRO A 87 -9.13 -17.13 35.41
C PRO A 87 -8.52 -16.52 36.68
N TRP A 88 -8.67 -17.19 37.84
CA TRP A 88 -8.12 -16.73 39.12
C TRP A 88 -6.59 -16.83 39.13
N LEU A 89 -6.04 -17.97 38.70
CA LEU A 89 -4.59 -18.17 38.62
C LEU A 89 -3.96 -17.15 37.68
N ARG A 90 -4.54 -16.94 36.49
CA ARG A 90 -4.07 -15.91 35.55
C ARG A 90 -4.16 -14.49 36.12
N ALA A 91 -5.16 -14.17 36.93
CA ALA A 91 -5.28 -12.85 37.55
C ALA A 91 -4.19 -12.62 38.61
N LYS A 92 -3.86 -13.66 39.40
CA LYS A 92 -2.78 -13.60 40.39
C LYS A 92 -1.39 -13.54 39.76
N LEU A 93 -1.14 -14.32 38.71
CA LEU A 93 0.11 -14.24 37.94
C LEU A 93 0.28 -12.87 37.29
N ARG A 94 -0.79 -12.29 36.72
CA ARG A 94 -0.77 -10.93 36.18
C ARG A 94 -0.49 -9.85 37.24
N ALA A 95 -1.04 -10.00 38.44
CA ALA A 95 -0.74 -9.08 39.53
C ALA A 95 0.73 -9.19 39.98
N ALA A 96 1.30 -10.40 39.97
CA ALA A 96 2.72 -10.62 40.26
C ALA A 96 3.62 -10.03 39.16
N GLU A 97 3.26 -10.19 37.89
CA GLU A 97 3.95 -9.57 36.75
C GLU A 97 3.94 -8.03 36.84
N GLN A 98 2.79 -7.42 37.18
CA GLN A 98 2.70 -5.97 37.39
C GLN A 98 3.57 -5.49 38.55
N LYS A 99 3.64 -6.26 39.63
CA LYS A 99 4.50 -5.94 40.77
C LYS A 99 5.98 -6.03 40.38
N PHE A 100 6.38 -7.11 39.69
CA PHE A 100 7.74 -7.27 39.16
C PHE A 100 8.10 -6.12 38.21
N SER A 101 7.17 -5.74 37.32
CA SER A 101 7.34 -4.62 36.41
C SER A 101 7.63 -3.31 37.14
N GLN A 102 6.88 -3.00 38.21
CA GLN A 102 7.04 -1.78 38.98
C GLN A 102 8.37 -1.74 39.75
N GLU A 103 8.79 -2.87 40.30
CA GLU A 103 10.05 -3.02 41.04
C GLU A 103 11.27 -2.98 40.11
N ASN A 104 11.15 -3.56 38.91
CA ASN A 104 12.26 -3.76 37.96
C ASN A 104 12.21 -2.85 36.72
N GLN A 105 11.56 -1.68 36.80
CA GLN A 105 11.38 -0.77 35.64
C GLN A 105 12.68 -0.39 34.94
N TRP A 106 13.78 -0.27 35.69
CA TRP A 106 15.09 0.18 35.20
C TRP A 106 16.13 -0.94 35.15
N SER A 107 15.75 -2.16 35.56
CA SER A 107 16.67 -3.30 35.71
C SER A 107 17.44 -3.62 34.43
N ALA A 108 16.80 -3.53 33.27
CA ALA A 108 17.46 -3.75 31.97
C ALA A 108 18.60 -2.75 31.76
N HIS A 109 18.40 -1.46 32.08
CA HIS A 109 19.42 -0.41 31.94
C HIS A 109 20.58 -0.59 32.92
N GLU A 110 20.27 -0.99 34.15
CA GLU A 110 21.27 -1.29 35.17
C GLU A 110 22.11 -2.52 34.78
N GLU A 111 21.47 -3.56 34.22
CA GLU A 111 22.15 -4.76 33.74
C GLU A 111 22.99 -4.49 32.49
N ALA A 112 22.50 -3.69 31.53
CA ALA A 112 23.27 -3.26 30.37
C ALA A 112 24.49 -2.41 30.77
N LEU A 113 24.33 -1.51 31.76
CA LEU A 113 25.44 -0.73 32.31
C LEU A 113 26.52 -1.63 32.91
N MET A 114 26.13 -2.62 33.71
CA MET A 114 27.05 -3.60 34.29
C MET A 114 27.81 -4.39 33.22
N LEU A 115 27.09 -4.89 32.20
CA LEU A 115 27.69 -5.62 31.09
C LEU A 115 28.65 -4.74 30.26
N CYS A 116 28.24 -3.53 29.90
CA CYS A 116 29.08 -2.60 29.13
C CYS A 116 30.32 -2.12 29.91
N ASN A 117 30.19 -1.94 31.23
CA ASN A 117 31.32 -1.57 32.08
C ASN A 117 32.35 -2.70 32.20
N SER A 118 31.88 -3.96 32.26
CA SER A 118 32.77 -5.14 32.28
C SER A 118 33.64 -5.27 31.02
N GLN A 119 33.09 -4.88 29.86
CA GLN A 119 33.76 -4.87 28.56
C GLN A 119 34.48 -3.55 28.25
N ARG A 120 34.54 -2.62 29.22
CA ARG A 120 35.20 -1.29 29.10
C ARG A 120 34.66 -0.38 27.97
N LEU A 121 33.37 -0.45 27.66
CA LEU A 121 32.72 0.40 26.65
C LEU A 121 32.37 1.79 27.19
N LEU A 122 33.38 2.66 27.36
CA LEU A 122 33.24 3.94 28.07
C LEU A 122 32.15 4.87 27.50
N GLN A 123 32.07 5.01 26.17
CA GLN A 123 31.10 5.89 25.51
C GLN A 123 29.65 5.42 25.75
N THR A 124 29.41 4.12 25.59
CA THR A 124 28.09 3.52 25.81
C THR A 124 27.68 3.62 27.27
N VAL A 125 28.61 3.38 28.20
CA VAL A 125 28.36 3.53 29.64
C VAL A 125 27.95 4.97 29.98
N TYR A 126 28.61 5.97 29.38
CA TYR A 126 28.23 7.38 29.56
C TYR A 126 26.78 7.65 29.10
N PHE A 127 26.41 7.22 27.88
CA PHE A 127 25.07 7.46 27.35
C PHE A 127 23.98 6.71 28.11
N LEU A 128 24.19 5.43 28.44
CA LEU A 128 23.26 4.65 29.25
C LEU A 128 23.05 5.27 30.63
N ASN A 129 24.11 5.77 31.27
CA ASN A 129 24.01 6.41 32.57
C ASN A 129 23.26 7.75 32.49
N ARG A 130 23.49 8.54 31.43
CA ARG A 130 22.76 9.78 31.16
C ARG A 130 21.27 9.51 30.92
N ASP A 131 20.93 8.49 30.15
CA ASP A 131 19.53 8.17 29.84
C ASP A 131 18.81 7.62 31.09
N LEU A 132 19.48 6.77 31.89
CA LEU A 132 18.96 6.28 33.17
C LEU A 132 18.72 7.44 34.16
N THR A 133 19.65 8.38 34.28
CA THR A 133 19.50 9.55 35.17
C THR A 133 18.37 10.47 34.68
N PHE A 134 18.26 10.70 33.37
CA PHE A 134 17.13 11.45 32.80
C PHE A 134 15.78 10.81 33.14
N MET A 135 15.65 9.49 32.95
CA MET A 135 14.40 8.77 33.20
C MET A 135 14.04 8.71 34.69
N LYS A 136 15.02 8.58 35.59
CA LYS A 136 14.77 8.56 37.05
C LYS A 136 14.40 9.95 37.59
N GLU A 137 15.06 11.02 37.12
CA GLU A 137 14.97 12.35 37.76
C GLU A 137 14.20 13.39 36.94
N ARG A 138 14.48 13.50 35.63
CA ARG A 138 13.98 14.60 34.78
C ARG A 138 12.64 14.31 34.12
N GLU A 139 12.44 13.10 33.60
CA GLU A 139 11.16 12.67 32.99
C GLU A 139 9.94 12.96 33.89
N PRO A 140 9.92 12.58 35.18
CA PRO A 140 8.75 12.85 36.03
C PRO A 140 8.55 14.35 36.32
N ALA A 141 9.58 15.19 36.24
CA ALA A 141 9.44 16.64 36.35
C ALA A 141 8.82 17.24 35.07
N LEU A 142 9.34 16.85 33.90
CA LEU A 142 8.79 17.27 32.61
C LEU A 142 7.34 16.83 32.43
N LEU A 143 6.99 15.60 32.81
CA LEU A 143 5.60 15.14 32.78
C LEU A 143 4.67 15.96 33.69
N ARG A 144 5.18 16.50 34.81
CA ARG A 144 4.41 17.40 35.68
C ARG A 144 4.24 18.79 35.06
N GLU A 145 5.22 19.28 34.32
CA GLU A 145 5.15 20.55 33.59
C GLU A 145 4.23 20.45 32.37
N LEU A 146 4.38 19.41 31.56
CA LEU A 146 3.54 19.16 30.38
C LEU A 146 2.06 18.98 30.75
N ARG A 147 1.75 18.36 31.89
CA ARG A 147 0.35 18.28 32.37
C ARG A 147 -0.27 19.65 32.69
N LYS A 148 0.53 20.69 32.94
CA LYS A 148 0.03 22.05 33.16
C LYS A 148 -0.31 22.75 31.85
N ASP A 149 0.30 22.36 30.74
CA ASP A 149 0.00 22.93 29.44
C ASP A 149 -1.32 22.35 28.90
N LYS A 150 -2.24 23.25 28.50
CA LYS A 150 -3.59 22.88 28.05
C LYS A 150 -3.75 23.29 26.59
N ILE A 151 -3.61 22.32 25.71
CA ILE A 151 -3.83 22.49 24.27
C ILE A 151 -5.34 22.38 23.99
N PRO A 152 -5.95 23.33 23.23
CA PRO A 152 -7.35 23.21 22.85
C PRO A 152 -7.57 21.98 21.97
N THR A 153 -8.53 21.14 22.34
CA THR A 153 -8.93 19.97 21.53
C THR A 153 -9.51 20.38 20.16
N ARG A 154 -10.22 21.52 20.09
CA ARG A 154 -10.82 22.03 18.85
C ARG A 154 -10.89 23.55 18.81
N SER A 155 -10.69 24.12 17.62
CA SER A 155 -10.98 25.52 17.29
C SER A 155 -12.20 25.61 16.37
N PHE A 156 -13.04 26.62 16.58
CA PHE A 156 -14.23 26.91 15.80
C PHE A 156 -14.05 28.24 15.07
N LEU A 157 -14.48 28.30 13.81
CA LEU A 157 -14.39 29.46 12.94
C LEU A 157 -15.81 29.95 12.61
N TRP A 158 -16.05 31.26 12.75
CA TRP A 158 -17.34 31.90 12.53
C TRP A 158 -17.21 32.98 11.44
N PRO A 159 -17.33 32.62 10.16
CA PRO A 159 -17.17 33.55 9.05
C PRO A 159 -18.41 34.43 8.80
N THR A 160 -18.23 35.74 8.70
CA THR A 160 -19.26 36.70 8.29
C THR A 160 -18.94 37.32 6.93
N GLN A 161 -19.88 37.23 5.97
CA GLN A 161 -19.70 37.74 4.60
C GLN A 161 -19.57 39.27 4.57
N ILE A 162 -18.67 39.78 3.72
CA ILE A 162 -18.55 41.21 3.42
C ILE A 162 -19.51 41.53 2.26
N TRP A 163 -20.50 42.38 2.51
CA TRP A 163 -21.65 42.56 1.61
C TRP A 163 -21.31 43.25 0.29
N LEU A 164 -20.44 44.26 0.33
CA LEU A 164 -20.05 45.03 -0.84
C LEU A 164 -18.73 44.48 -1.42
N PRO A 165 -18.68 44.07 -2.70
CA PRO A 165 -17.45 43.58 -3.31
C PRO A 165 -16.29 44.59 -3.31
N LYS A 166 -16.59 45.89 -3.23
CA LYS A 166 -15.59 46.95 -3.07
C LYS A 166 -14.85 46.87 -1.74
N ASN A 167 -15.41 46.23 -0.72
CA ASN A 167 -14.82 46.14 0.62
C ASN A 167 -14.15 44.77 0.86
N TRP A 168 -14.09 43.90 -0.14
CA TRP A 168 -13.35 42.64 -0.02
C TRP A 168 -11.87 42.92 0.25
N ILE A 169 -11.20 42.08 1.03
CA ILE A 169 -9.80 42.32 1.39
C ILE A 169 -8.95 41.53 0.40
N ILE A 170 -8.14 42.22 -0.40
CA ILE A 170 -7.20 41.57 -1.32
C ILE A 170 -5.82 41.59 -0.67
N ARG A 171 -5.27 40.41 -0.40
CA ARG A 171 -3.91 40.26 0.12
C ARG A 171 -2.96 39.90 -1.00
N ARG A 172 -1.83 40.60 -1.07
CA ARG A 172 -0.70 40.28 -1.91
C ARG A 172 0.36 39.61 -1.04
N ASN A 173 0.65 38.34 -1.33
CA ASN A 173 1.70 37.59 -0.67
C ASN A 173 2.92 37.49 -1.59
N PHE A 174 4.08 37.97 -1.13
CA PHE A 174 5.34 37.91 -1.87
C PHE A 174 6.50 37.71 -0.89
N GLN A 175 7.32 36.68 -1.13
CA GLN A 175 8.52 36.39 -0.31
C GLN A 175 8.25 36.35 1.21
N GLY A 176 7.11 35.79 1.63
CA GLY A 176 6.73 35.71 3.05
C GLY A 176 6.12 36.98 3.65
N GLN A 177 6.10 38.10 2.92
CA GLN A 177 5.38 39.32 3.31
C GLN A 177 3.96 39.31 2.74
N SER A 178 2.98 39.68 3.57
CA SER A 178 1.57 39.80 3.18
C SER A 178 1.08 41.23 3.35
N GLU A 179 0.68 41.88 2.26
CA GLU A 179 0.19 43.27 2.26
C GLU A 179 -1.26 43.35 1.75
N VAL A 180 -2.04 44.30 2.24
CA VAL A 180 -3.41 44.53 1.76
C VAL A 180 -3.39 45.55 0.63
N VAL A 181 -3.88 45.14 -0.55
CA VAL A 181 -3.93 45.95 -1.78
C VAL A 181 -5.35 46.48 -1.98
N PRO A 182 -5.54 47.71 -2.52
CA PRO A 182 -6.86 48.24 -2.81
C PRO A 182 -7.64 47.38 -3.82
N THR A 183 -8.93 47.23 -3.56
CA THR A 183 -9.90 46.53 -4.42
C THR A 183 -10.25 47.31 -5.67
N VAL A 184 -9.90 46.76 -6.83
CA VAL A 184 -10.25 47.33 -8.15
C VAL A 184 -11.14 46.37 -8.92
N LEU A 185 -12.30 46.86 -9.39
CA LEU A 185 -13.26 46.12 -10.20
C LEU A 185 -13.02 46.41 -11.70
N SER A 186 -12.69 45.38 -12.48
CA SER A 186 -12.51 45.44 -13.93
C SER A 186 -13.68 44.76 -14.65
N LYS A 187 -14.10 45.31 -15.79
CA LYS A 187 -15.06 44.65 -16.70
C LYS A 187 -14.39 43.67 -17.67
N GLN A 188 -13.06 43.76 -17.83
CA GLN A 188 -12.31 42.92 -18.75
C GLN A 188 -11.87 41.63 -18.05
N ALA A 189 -12.26 40.49 -18.63
CA ALA A 189 -11.84 39.18 -18.12
C ALA A 189 -10.37 38.93 -18.45
N THR A 190 -9.62 38.42 -17.47
CA THR A 190 -8.23 37.97 -17.66
C THR A 190 -8.16 36.46 -17.59
N SER A 191 -7.24 35.85 -18.35
CA SER A 191 -7.13 34.38 -18.44
C SER A 191 -6.44 33.73 -17.23
N ILE A 192 -5.72 34.49 -16.41
CA ILE A 192 -4.88 33.96 -15.32
C ILE A 192 -5.60 34.18 -13.98
N THR A 193 -6.35 33.17 -13.56
CA THR A 193 -7.09 33.13 -12.29
C THR A 193 -6.45 32.22 -11.24
N THR A 194 -5.61 31.28 -11.67
CA THR A 194 -4.88 30.36 -10.81
C THR A 194 -3.52 30.93 -10.44
N PRO A 195 -3.09 30.81 -9.17
CA PRO A 195 -1.77 31.25 -8.76
C PRO A 195 -0.71 30.48 -9.57
N ARG A 196 0.25 31.19 -10.15
CA ARG A 196 1.38 30.58 -10.84
C ARG A 196 2.34 30.03 -9.80
N SER A 197 2.95 28.88 -10.10
CA SER A 197 3.97 28.23 -9.26
C SER A 197 5.34 28.92 -9.31
N ASP A 198 5.44 30.07 -9.98
CA ASP A 198 6.67 30.83 -10.12
C ASP A 198 6.93 31.64 -8.83
N PRO A 199 8.01 31.35 -8.08
CA PRO A 199 8.33 32.03 -6.82
C PRO A 199 8.68 33.52 -7.00
N SER A 200 8.92 33.96 -8.24
CA SER A 200 9.22 35.36 -8.57
C SER A 200 7.99 36.26 -8.69
N GLN A 201 6.78 35.71 -8.66
CA GLN A 201 5.52 36.46 -8.82
C GLN A 201 4.72 36.52 -7.52
N PRO A 202 4.09 37.66 -7.20
CA PRO A 202 3.23 37.77 -6.04
C PRO A 202 1.94 36.95 -6.22
N VAL A 203 1.49 36.30 -5.15
CA VAL A 203 0.22 35.57 -5.11
C VAL A 203 -0.85 36.49 -4.51
N PHE A 204 -1.96 36.67 -5.23
CA PHE A 204 -3.09 37.45 -4.74
C PHE A 204 -4.16 36.53 -4.14
N LEU A 205 -4.66 36.88 -2.97
CA LEU A 205 -5.72 36.17 -2.26
C LEU A 205 -6.87 37.14 -1.98
N VAL A 206 -8.11 36.66 -2.06
CA VAL A 206 -9.30 37.47 -1.74
C VAL A 206 -10.00 36.88 -0.53
N GLU A 207 -10.12 37.70 0.51
CA GLU A 207 -10.96 37.43 1.67
C GLU A 207 -12.32 38.10 1.44
N LYS A 208 -13.34 37.27 1.21
CA LYS A 208 -14.75 37.71 1.08
C LYS A 208 -15.47 37.72 2.43
N GLU A 209 -14.83 37.17 3.46
CA GLU A 209 -15.41 36.89 4.77
C GLU A 209 -14.48 37.43 5.87
N THR A 210 -15.09 37.86 6.97
CA THR A 210 -14.40 38.21 8.22
C THR A 210 -14.55 37.04 9.19
N ILE A 211 -13.45 36.46 9.64
CA ILE A 211 -13.46 35.23 10.45
C ILE A 211 -13.24 35.57 11.93
N ARG A 212 -14.14 35.11 12.79
CA ARG A 212 -13.95 35.13 14.26
C ARG A 212 -13.64 33.72 14.76
N THR A 213 -12.77 33.57 15.75
CA THR A 213 -12.33 32.26 16.25
C THR A 213 -12.69 32.05 17.72
N THR A 214 -13.13 30.84 18.07
CA THR A 214 -13.33 30.39 19.47
C THR A 214 -12.67 29.04 19.68
N THR A 215 -12.29 28.71 20.92
CA THR A 215 -11.57 27.46 21.23
C THR A 215 -12.16 26.74 22.43
N THR A 216 -11.99 25.42 22.50
CA THR A 216 -12.43 24.59 23.64
C THR A 216 -11.60 24.77 24.91
N ARG A 217 -10.55 25.60 24.86
CA ARG A 217 -9.65 25.89 25.99
C ARG A 217 -10.38 26.55 27.16
N TRP A 218 -11.38 27.38 26.87
CA TRP A 218 -12.08 28.17 27.87
C TRP A 218 -13.33 27.43 28.38
N PRO A 219 -13.62 27.50 29.69
CA PRO A 219 -14.89 26.99 30.20
C PRO A 219 -16.05 27.73 29.53
N ILE A 220 -17.21 27.07 29.39
CA ILE A 220 -18.43 27.69 28.84
C ILE A 220 -18.30 28.07 27.33
N TRP A 221 -17.29 27.54 26.63
CA TRP A 221 -17.09 27.75 25.19
C TRP A 221 -18.34 27.51 24.33
N ARG A 222 -19.25 26.62 24.76
CA ARG A 222 -20.54 26.35 24.08
C ARG A 222 -21.46 27.57 24.04
N ILE A 223 -21.48 28.42 25.07
CA ILE A 223 -22.31 29.63 25.09
C ILE A 223 -21.71 30.70 24.18
N PHE A 224 -20.38 30.86 24.18
CA PHE A 224 -19.70 31.74 23.23
C PHE A 224 -19.96 31.32 21.78
N ASN A 225 -19.92 30.01 21.50
CA ASN A 225 -20.29 29.48 20.19
C ASN A 225 -21.73 29.83 19.81
N TYR A 226 -22.68 29.78 20.74
CA TYR A 226 -24.06 30.19 20.48
C TYR A 226 -24.17 31.68 20.05
N PHE A 227 -23.51 32.60 20.75
CA PHE A 227 -23.53 34.02 20.38
C PHE A 227 -22.86 34.27 19.03
N HIS A 228 -21.68 33.68 18.80
CA HIS A 228 -20.97 33.82 17.54
C HIS A 228 -21.73 33.20 16.35
N ARG A 229 -22.38 32.04 16.56
CA ARG A 229 -23.26 31.40 15.56
C ARG A 229 -24.45 32.30 15.24
N THR A 230 -25.11 32.85 16.25
CA THR A 230 -26.26 33.76 16.08
C THR A 230 -25.87 34.98 15.27
N TRP A 231 -24.74 35.61 15.62
CA TRP A 231 -24.21 36.75 14.88
C TRP A 231 -23.91 36.39 13.42
N CYS A 232 -23.10 35.35 13.20
CA CYS A 232 -22.70 34.87 11.88
C CYS A 232 -23.91 34.56 10.99
N TRP A 233 -24.86 33.76 11.49
CA TRP A 233 -26.03 33.33 10.73
C TRP A 233 -26.98 34.49 10.45
N THR A 234 -27.16 35.43 11.38
CA THR A 234 -28.03 36.59 11.16
C THR A 234 -27.52 37.44 9.99
N TRP A 235 -26.24 37.83 10.02
CA TRP A 235 -25.66 38.69 8.97
C TRP A 235 -25.55 37.97 7.63
N ASN A 236 -25.23 36.68 7.62
CA ASN A 236 -25.14 35.89 6.40
C ASN A 236 -26.53 35.62 5.79
N ALA A 237 -27.56 35.36 6.60
CA ALA A 237 -28.93 35.20 6.13
C ALA A 237 -29.48 36.51 5.56
N MET A 238 -29.22 37.64 6.23
CA MET A 238 -29.61 38.96 5.72
C MET A 238 -28.96 39.24 4.35
N PHE A 239 -27.67 38.94 4.20
CA PHE A 239 -26.96 39.05 2.93
C PHE A 239 -27.56 38.14 1.85
N PHE A 240 -27.77 36.86 2.17
CA PHE A 240 -28.26 35.87 1.22
C PHE A 240 -29.70 36.18 0.76
N PHE A 241 -30.63 36.37 1.69
CA PHE A 241 -32.04 36.60 1.38
C PHE A 241 -32.34 38.04 0.92
N GLY A 242 -31.55 39.02 1.37
CA GLY A 242 -31.73 40.43 1.02
C GLY A 242 -31.04 40.84 -0.28
N ILE A 243 -29.87 40.27 -0.59
CA ILE A 243 -29.05 40.70 -1.73
C ILE A 243 -28.91 39.57 -2.76
N VAL A 244 -28.46 38.38 -2.35
CA VAL A 244 -28.15 37.30 -3.30
C VAL A 244 -29.42 36.78 -3.99
N LEU A 245 -30.46 36.45 -3.22
CA LEU A 245 -31.69 35.88 -3.78
C LEU A 245 -32.43 36.84 -4.73
N PRO A 246 -32.64 38.13 -4.38
CA PRO A 246 -33.40 39.02 -5.25
C PRO A 246 -32.65 39.46 -6.51
N TRP A 247 -31.32 39.62 -6.43
CA TRP A 247 -30.53 40.29 -7.46
C TRP A 247 -29.52 39.41 -8.20
N CYS A 248 -29.04 38.34 -7.55
CA CYS A 248 -27.98 37.46 -8.09
C CYS A 248 -28.50 36.06 -8.45
N SER A 249 -29.73 35.70 -8.05
CA SER A 249 -30.31 34.38 -8.30
C SER A 249 -30.93 34.26 -9.70
N PRO A 250 -30.93 33.04 -10.28
CA PRO A 250 -31.69 32.73 -11.49
C PRO A 250 -33.22 32.86 -11.36
N VAL A 251 -33.76 33.02 -10.14
CA VAL A 251 -35.19 33.25 -9.87
C VAL A 251 -35.40 34.64 -9.23
N GLY A 252 -34.43 35.55 -9.37
CA GLY A 252 -34.53 36.92 -8.89
C GLY A 252 -35.24 37.86 -9.86
N LEU A 253 -35.49 39.10 -9.43
CA LEU A 253 -36.07 40.14 -10.28
C LEU A 253 -35.16 40.48 -11.47
N ARG A 254 -33.84 40.45 -11.26
CA ARG A 254 -32.87 40.68 -12.33
C ARG A 254 -32.95 39.62 -13.44
N ALA A 255 -33.19 38.35 -13.10
CA ALA A 255 -33.30 37.26 -14.08
C ALA A 255 -34.60 37.31 -14.90
N LEU A 256 -35.64 37.97 -14.37
CA LEU A 256 -36.91 38.18 -15.06
C LEU A 256 -36.79 39.28 -16.13
N PHE A 257 -36.21 40.42 -15.79
CA PHE A 257 -36.19 41.60 -16.66
C PHE A 257 -34.96 41.69 -17.59
N CYS A 258 -33.86 41.00 -17.28
CA CYS A 258 -32.68 41.04 -18.13
C CYS A 258 -32.88 40.14 -19.37
N LEU A 259 -32.59 40.67 -20.56
CA LEU A 259 -32.69 39.91 -21.80
C LEU A 259 -31.52 38.93 -21.93
N GLU A 260 -30.31 39.41 -21.66
CA GLU A 260 -29.08 38.63 -21.74
C GLU A 260 -28.72 37.98 -20.40
N PRO A 261 -28.15 36.76 -20.42
CA PRO A 261 -27.64 36.12 -19.21
C PRO A 261 -26.54 36.98 -18.56
N PHE A 262 -26.56 37.08 -17.23
CA PHE A 262 -25.62 37.92 -16.48
C PHE A 262 -24.71 37.09 -15.57
N MET A 263 -23.54 37.63 -15.24
CA MET A 263 -22.59 37.00 -14.31
C MET A 263 -22.78 37.60 -12.91
N ALA A 264 -23.11 36.75 -11.94
CA ALA A 264 -23.40 37.18 -10.57
C ALA A 264 -22.15 37.26 -9.68
N ASP A 265 -21.14 36.44 -9.95
CA ASP A 265 -19.93 36.36 -9.13
C ASP A 265 -18.75 37.07 -9.76
N LEU A 266 -17.78 37.41 -8.91
CA LEU A 266 -16.50 38.00 -9.27
C LEU A 266 -15.35 37.03 -8.96
N GLU A 267 -14.41 36.95 -9.89
CA GLU A 267 -13.15 36.21 -9.82
C GLU A 267 -11.96 37.18 -9.68
N LEU A 268 -10.89 36.71 -9.04
CA LEU A 268 -9.65 37.46 -8.86
C LEU A 268 -8.68 37.18 -10.02
N SER A 269 -8.12 38.24 -10.58
CA SER A 269 -6.97 38.18 -11.50
C SER A 269 -5.66 38.06 -10.72
N GLN A 270 -4.88 37.02 -10.99
CA GLN A 270 -3.57 36.84 -10.38
C GLN A 270 -2.47 37.72 -11.00
N VAL A 271 -2.77 38.43 -12.09
CA VAL A 271 -1.79 39.33 -12.75
C VAL A 271 -1.69 40.65 -12.00
N ASN A 272 -2.84 41.27 -11.71
CA ASN A 272 -2.92 42.64 -11.21
C ASN A 272 -3.69 42.75 -9.88
N GLY A 273 -4.17 41.64 -9.31
CA GLY A 273 -5.02 41.66 -8.12
C GLY A 273 -6.41 42.29 -8.35
N THR A 274 -6.85 42.44 -9.60
CA THR A 274 -8.16 43.04 -9.93
C THR A 274 -9.29 42.01 -9.96
N LEU A 275 -10.51 42.40 -9.60
CA LEU A 275 -11.69 41.55 -9.62
C LEU A 275 -12.46 41.73 -10.93
N PHE A 276 -12.85 40.63 -11.59
CA PHE A 276 -13.62 40.66 -12.83
C PHE A 276 -14.79 39.64 -12.83
N PRO A 277 -15.83 39.81 -13.67
CA PRO A 277 -16.97 38.90 -13.71
C PRO A 277 -16.60 37.47 -14.08
N ARG A 278 -17.05 36.52 -13.26
CA ARG A 278 -16.77 35.08 -13.42
C ARG A 278 -17.62 34.48 -14.53
N LYS A 279 -16.98 34.01 -15.61
CA LYS A 279 -17.69 33.37 -16.73
C LYS A 279 -18.49 32.14 -16.32
N SER A 280 -18.04 31.36 -15.34
CA SER A 280 -18.77 30.18 -14.86
C SER A 280 -19.99 30.53 -14.00
N SER A 281 -20.15 31.77 -13.55
CA SER A 281 -21.31 32.25 -12.77
C SER A 281 -22.44 32.78 -13.66
N LEU A 282 -22.48 32.34 -14.92
CA LEU A 282 -23.46 32.78 -15.90
C LEU A 282 -24.86 32.30 -15.51
N THR A 283 -25.70 33.24 -15.09
CA THR A 283 -27.07 32.98 -14.67
C THR A 283 -28.03 33.14 -15.85
N PRO A 284 -28.92 32.17 -16.09
CA PRO A 284 -29.87 32.22 -17.19
C PRO A 284 -31.08 33.11 -16.85
N THR A 285 -31.56 33.85 -17.85
CA THR A 285 -32.75 34.69 -17.83
C THR A 285 -33.96 33.94 -18.38
N LEU A 286 -35.16 34.54 -18.27
CA LEU A 286 -36.37 33.99 -18.90
C LEU A 286 -36.14 33.68 -20.39
N MET A 287 -35.53 34.62 -21.11
CA MET A 287 -35.30 34.48 -22.55
C MET A 287 -34.29 33.38 -22.87
N SER A 288 -33.18 33.30 -22.13
CA SER A 288 -32.19 32.24 -22.35
C SER A 288 -32.71 30.84 -21.98
N ARG A 289 -33.60 30.74 -20.98
CA ARG A 289 -34.30 29.49 -20.63
C ARG A 289 -35.23 29.00 -21.73
N LEU A 290 -35.99 29.90 -22.35
CA LEU A 290 -36.84 29.56 -23.49
C LEU A 290 -36.03 29.03 -24.68
N LEU A 291 -34.93 29.72 -25.02
CA LEU A 291 -34.02 29.27 -26.08
C LEU A 291 -33.39 27.90 -25.77
N SER A 292 -32.99 27.68 -24.52
CA SER A 292 -32.43 26.40 -24.06
C SER A 292 -33.43 25.25 -24.16
N LEU A 293 -34.70 25.47 -23.77
CA LEU A 293 -35.77 24.47 -23.88
C LEU A 293 -35.94 23.99 -25.33
N TRP A 294 -36.04 24.92 -26.28
CA TRP A 294 -36.19 24.59 -27.70
C TRP A 294 -34.95 23.89 -28.28
N ARG A 295 -33.75 24.27 -27.84
CA ARG A 295 -32.50 23.58 -28.22
C ARG A 295 -32.45 22.15 -27.67
N HIS A 296 -32.91 21.93 -26.44
CA HIS A 296 -33.00 20.61 -25.84
C HIS A 296 -34.02 19.71 -26.56
N ILE A 297 -35.19 20.25 -26.92
CA ILE A 297 -36.20 19.55 -27.72
C ILE A 297 -35.59 19.09 -29.05
N SER A 298 -34.87 19.97 -29.74
CA SER A 298 -34.17 19.63 -30.99
C SER A 298 -33.15 18.49 -30.80
N LYS A 299 -32.29 18.57 -29.77
CA LYS A 299 -31.27 17.55 -29.47
C LYS A 299 -31.86 16.19 -29.06
N SER A 300 -32.95 16.18 -28.30
CA SER A 300 -33.62 14.94 -27.88
C SER A 300 -34.25 14.17 -29.04
N ARG A 301 -34.68 14.89 -30.08
CA ARG A 301 -35.22 14.31 -31.30
C ARG A 301 -34.11 13.68 -32.14
N THR A 302 -33.03 14.41 -32.39
CA THR A 302 -31.89 13.89 -33.18
C THR A 302 -31.31 12.64 -32.54
N HIS A 303 -31.15 12.62 -31.21
CA HIS A 303 -30.65 11.46 -30.47
C HIS A 303 -31.60 10.24 -30.48
N PHE A 304 -32.92 10.44 -30.55
CA PHE A 304 -33.87 9.33 -30.69
C PHE A 304 -33.82 8.73 -32.11
N GLU A 305 -33.68 9.56 -33.13
CA GLU A 305 -33.60 9.12 -34.52
C GLU A 305 -32.27 8.42 -34.86
N THR A 306 -31.17 8.74 -34.15
CA THR A 306 -29.85 8.14 -34.41
C THR A 306 -29.59 6.82 -33.69
N LYS A 307 -30.42 6.42 -32.71
CA LYS A 307 -30.22 5.15 -32.01
C LYS A 307 -30.66 3.96 -32.88
N PRO A 308 -29.90 2.84 -32.95
CA PRO A 308 -30.33 1.62 -33.63
C PRO A 308 -31.45 0.89 -32.88
N ASP A 309 -32.21 0.05 -33.58
CA ASP A 309 -33.48 -0.51 -33.11
C ASP A 309 -33.31 -1.89 -32.48
N THR A 310 -32.97 -1.92 -31.19
CA THR A 310 -32.58 -3.15 -30.47
C THR A 310 -33.59 -3.56 -29.39
N GLY A 311 -34.74 -2.88 -29.33
CA GLY A 311 -35.76 -3.07 -28.30
C GLY A 311 -36.73 -4.22 -28.58
N PHE A 312 -37.25 -4.80 -27.50
CA PHE A 312 -38.27 -5.86 -27.51
C PHE A 312 -39.61 -5.43 -28.17
N ILE A 313 -39.86 -4.13 -28.32
CA ILE A 313 -41.02 -3.52 -29.01
C ILE A 313 -40.48 -2.50 -30.03
N GLY A 314 -40.92 -2.60 -31.30
CA GLY A 314 -40.35 -1.86 -32.43
C GLY A 314 -40.68 -0.35 -32.47
N LYS A 315 -39.87 0.44 -33.19
CA LYS A 315 -39.92 1.92 -33.18
C LYS A 315 -41.13 2.61 -33.83
N GLY A 316 -42.00 1.89 -34.52
CA GLY A 316 -43.13 2.51 -35.24
C GLY A 316 -44.08 3.30 -34.32
N LEU A 317 -44.47 2.72 -33.18
CA LEU A 317 -45.33 3.38 -32.20
C LEU A 317 -44.56 4.42 -31.37
N THR A 318 -43.30 4.13 -31.05
CA THR A 318 -42.48 4.99 -30.17
C THR A 318 -42.06 6.29 -30.84
N ARG A 319 -42.00 6.36 -32.18
CA ARG A 319 -41.71 7.59 -32.93
C ARG A 319 -42.82 8.63 -32.82
N HIS A 320 -44.09 8.22 -32.95
CA HIS A 320 -45.23 9.14 -32.79
C HIS A 320 -45.38 9.61 -31.34
N LEU A 321 -45.19 8.70 -30.39
CA LEU A 321 -45.18 9.01 -28.95
C LEU A 321 -44.07 10.02 -28.61
N ASN A 322 -42.87 9.83 -29.16
CA ASN A 322 -41.74 10.74 -28.96
C ASN A 322 -41.99 12.13 -29.58
N ARG A 323 -42.69 12.22 -30.72
CA ARG A 323 -43.06 13.50 -31.34
C ARG A 323 -44.08 14.28 -30.49
N ILE A 324 -45.11 13.60 -30.00
CA ILE A 324 -46.13 14.17 -29.11
C ILE A 324 -45.48 14.61 -27.80
N TRP A 325 -44.64 13.75 -27.21
CA TRP A 325 -43.92 14.04 -25.97
C TRP A 325 -43.01 15.27 -26.08
N ASN A 326 -42.25 15.42 -27.16
CA ASN A 326 -41.27 16.50 -27.27
C ASN A 326 -41.86 17.85 -27.71
N TYR A 327 -42.81 17.88 -28.66
CA TYR A 327 -43.38 19.15 -29.12
C TYR A 327 -44.61 19.61 -28.32
N PHE A 328 -45.51 18.69 -27.95
CA PHE A 328 -46.72 19.05 -27.22
C PHE A 328 -46.49 19.12 -25.72
N ILE A 329 -45.97 18.03 -25.12
CA ILE A 329 -45.79 17.97 -23.66
C ILE A 329 -44.58 18.80 -23.22
N LYS A 330 -43.40 18.66 -23.83
CA LYS A 330 -42.25 19.49 -23.44
C LYS A 330 -42.26 20.89 -24.04
N GLY A 331 -42.68 21.04 -25.29
CA GLY A 331 -42.67 22.31 -26.01
C GLY A 331 -43.79 23.25 -25.56
N LEU A 332 -45.04 22.93 -25.88
CA LEU A 332 -46.19 23.79 -25.57
C LEU A 332 -46.38 23.95 -24.05
N PHE A 333 -46.49 22.85 -23.31
CA PHE A 333 -46.71 22.96 -21.86
C PHE A 333 -45.48 23.56 -21.16
N GLY A 334 -44.25 23.19 -21.55
CA GLY A 334 -43.03 23.77 -20.98
C GLY A 334 -42.85 25.26 -21.25
N THR A 335 -43.21 25.76 -22.43
CA THR A 335 -43.17 27.21 -22.74
C THR A 335 -44.23 27.98 -21.95
N VAL A 336 -45.47 27.47 -21.89
CA VAL A 336 -46.53 28.06 -21.07
C VAL A 336 -46.14 28.08 -19.59
N LEU A 337 -45.58 26.98 -19.08
CA LEU A 337 -45.09 26.87 -17.71
C LEU A 337 -44.01 27.92 -17.42
N ILE A 338 -43.03 28.09 -18.31
CA ILE A 338 -41.96 29.08 -18.13
C ILE A 338 -42.53 30.50 -18.18
N VAL A 339 -43.38 30.85 -19.15
CA VAL A 339 -43.87 32.23 -19.28
C VAL A 339 -44.84 32.61 -18.15
N VAL A 340 -45.62 31.68 -17.62
CA VAL A 340 -46.61 31.95 -16.57
C VAL A 340 -46.02 31.76 -15.16
N ILE A 341 -45.40 30.61 -14.89
CA ILE A 341 -44.95 30.28 -13.53
C ILE A 341 -43.66 31.00 -13.18
N PHE A 342 -42.73 31.20 -14.12
CA PHE A 342 -41.45 31.81 -13.80
C PHE A 342 -41.56 33.26 -13.28
N PRO A 343 -42.33 34.18 -13.91
CA PRO A 343 -42.51 35.53 -13.37
C PRO A 343 -43.18 35.52 -11.99
N ILE A 344 -44.21 34.70 -11.81
CA ILE A 344 -44.90 34.54 -10.53
C ILE A 344 -43.93 34.04 -9.45
N ALA A 345 -43.13 33.02 -9.77
CA ALA A 345 -42.11 32.49 -8.88
C ALA A 345 -41.05 33.55 -8.54
N CYS A 346 -40.60 34.36 -9.50
CA CYS A 346 -39.66 35.45 -9.25
C CYS A 346 -40.22 36.47 -8.25
N PHE A 347 -41.46 36.91 -8.41
CA PHE A 347 -42.08 37.85 -7.47
C PHE A 347 -42.30 37.24 -6.08
N ILE A 348 -42.80 36.00 -6.01
CA ILE A 348 -43.02 35.32 -4.73
C ILE A 348 -41.69 35.12 -4.01
N VAL A 349 -40.66 34.61 -4.69
CA VAL A 349 -39.34 34.32 -4.11
C VAL A 349 -38.67 35.60 -3.64
N THR A 350 -38.71 36.68 -4.41
CA THR A 350 -38.10 37.97 -4.02
C THR A 350 -38.83 38.65 -2.87
N PHE A 351 -40.16 38.64 -2.87
CA PHE A 351 -40.95 39.20 -1.77
C PHE A 351 -40.75 38.38 -0.48
N ALA A 352 -40.84 37.05 -0.58
CA ALA A 352 -40.61 36.16 0.56
C ALA A 352 -39.20 36.28 1.11
N SER A 353 -38.17 36.36 0.25
CA SER A 353 -36.79 36.49 0.71
C SER A 353 -36.53 37.83 1.40
N LEU A 354 -37.05 38.94 0.87
CA LEU A 354 -36.94 40.25 1.54
C LEU A 354 -37.66 40.25 2.90
N PHE A 355 -38.83 39.64 2.99
CA PHE A 355 -39.56 39.48 4.25
C PHE A 355 -38.75 38.67 5.27
N VAL A 356 -38.13 37.56 4.85
CA VAL A 356 -37.26 36.73 5.70
C VAL A 356 -36.01 37.52 6.13
N ALA A 357 -35.40 38.29 5.23
CA ALA A 357 -34.23 39.11 5.55
C ALA A 357 -34.54 40.18 6.60
N LEU A 358 -35.69 40.87 6.48
CA LEU A 358 -36.14 41.89 7.44
C LEU A 358 -36.46 41.30 8.82
N THR A 359 -37.07 40.12 8.85
CA THR A 359 -37.47 39.45 10.10
C THR A 359 -36.34 38.64 10.74
N CYS A 360 -35.22 38.42 10.03
CA CYS A 360 -34.10 37.57 10.43
C CYS A 360 -33.57 37.85 11.84
N VAL A 361 -33.44 39.12 12.23
CA VAL A 361 -32.88 39.50 13.54
C VAL A 361 -33.77 39.01 14.70
N LEU A 362 -35.09 38.89 14.47
CA LEU A 362 -36.05 38.49 15.51
C LEU A 362 -36.07 36.98 15.75
N TRP A 363 -36.01 36.17 14.69
CA TRP A 363 -36.15 34.72 14.81
C TRP A 363 -34.82 33.96 14.79
N MET A 364 -33.71 34.54 14.31
CA MET A 364 -32.42 33.85 14.22
C MET A 364 -31.86 33.41 15.60
N PRO A 365 -31.94 34.21 16.69
CA PRO A 365 -31.54 33.74 18.02
C PRO A 365 -32.37 32.55 18.51
N ALA A 366 -33.67 32.54 18.23
CA ALA A 366 -34.53 31.41 18.57
C ALA A 366 -34.16 30.16 17.74
N LEU A 367 -33.82 30.32 16.45
CA LEU A 367 -33.34 29.23 15.61
C LEU A 367 -32.01 28.66 16.12
N THR A 368 -31.02 29.50 16.40
CA THR A 368 -29.71 29.02 16.88
C THR A 368 -29.81 28.42 18.28
N LEU A 369 -30.76 28.86 19.10
CA LEU A 369 -31.07 28.24 20.39
C LEU A 369 -31.70 26.86 20.17
N ALA A 370 -32.65 26.74 19.24
CA ALA A 370 -33.21 25.45 18.85
C ALA A 370 -32.12 24.50 18.32
N VAL A 371 -31.16 24.99 17.53
CA VAL A 371 -29.97 24.22 17.12
C VAL A 371 -29.12 23.82 18.31
N GLN A 372 -28.91 24.71 19.29
CA GLN A 372 -28.14 24.39 20.49
C GLN A 372 -28.83 23.31 21.34
N VAL A 373 -30.15 23.39 21.48
CA VAL A 373 -30.98 22.36 22.15
C VAL A 373 -30.95 21.04 21.35
N THR A 374 -30.98 21.12 20.03
CA THR A 374 -30.84 19.95 19.15
C THR A 374 -29.44 19.33 19.27
N ASN A 375 -28.39 20.14 19.39
CA ASN A 375 -27.04 19.65 19.60
C ASN A 375 -26.89 18.93 20.95
N LEU A 376 -27.62 19.41 21.96
CA LEU A 376 -27.66 18.80 23.27
C LEU A 376 -28.46 17.47 23.27
N LEU A 377 -29.59 17.41 22.57
CA LEU A 377 -30.56 16.32 22.66
C LEU A 377 -30.40 15.25 21.56
N ILE A 378 -30.04 15.64 20.33
CA ILE A 378 -30.14 14.80 19.13
C ILE A 378 -28.78 14.56 18.48
N TYR A 379 -27.97 15.60 18.22
CA TYR A 379 -26.69 15.43 17.53
C TYR A 379 -25.67 16.52 17.85
N ASP A 380 -24.63 16.20 18.62
CA ASP A 380 -23.60 17.15 19.06
C ASP A 380 -22.63 17.53 17.92
N LEU A 381 -23.01 18.53 17.12
CA LEU A 381 -22.18 19.12 16.06
C LEU A 381 -20.86 19.70 16.59
N ASP A 382 -20.87 20.14 17.85
CA ASP A 382 -19.77 20.84 18.49
C ASP A 382 -18.85 19.87 19.26
N SER A 383 -18.95 18.55 19.02
CA SER A 383 -18.13 17.57 19.73
C SER A 383 -16.63 17.84 19.51
N PRO A 384 -15.82 17.92 20.58
CA PRO A 384 -14.38 18.14 20.46
C PRO A 384 -13.63 16.86 20.03
N GLU A 385 -14.18 15.69 20.35
CA GLU A 385 -13.59 14.38 20.07
C GLU A 385 -14.32 13.71 18.91
N GLN A 386 -13.59 13.18 17.92
CA GLN A 386 -14.17 12.58 16.71
C GLN A 386 -14.60 11.12 16.92
N GLN A 387 -14.00 10.43 17.89
CA GLN A 387 -14.25 9.02 18.19
C GLN A 387 -15.50 8.76 19.04
N ARG A 388 -16.05 9.80 19.69
CA ARG A 388 -17.25 9.66 20.54
C ARG A 388 -18.53 9.69 19.71
N ASN A 389 -19.54 8.96 20.18
CA ASN A 389 -20.86 9.01 19.58
C ASN A 389 -21.41 10.45 19.69
N ARG A 390 -21.85 10.96 18.55
CA ARG A 390 -22.37 12.32 18.40
C ARG A 390 -23.89 12.36 18.52
N PHE A 391 -24.57 11.22 18.34
CA PHE A 391 -26.02 11.15 18.33
C PHE A 391 -26.57 10.89 19.74
N PHE A 392 -27.60 11.66 20.11
CA PHE A 392 -28.40 11.49 21.30
C PHE A 392 -27.59 11.35 22.59
N VAL A 393 -26.55 12.17 22.81
CA VAL A 393 -25.56 12.00 23.89
C VAL A 393 -26.20 11.82 25.29
N ILE A 394 -27.23 12.60 25.63
CA ILE A 394 -27.94 12.47 26.92
C ILE A 394 -28.79 11.20 26.96
N LEU A 395 -29.48 10.90 25.86
CA LEU A 395 -30.31 9.70 25.75
C LEU A 395 -29.44 8.43 25.75
N GLU A 396 -28.26 8.46 25.14
CA GLU A 396 -27.30 7.36 25.18
C GLU A 396 -26.79 7.16 26.59
N ALA A 397 -26.41 8.23 27.29
CA ALA A 397 -26.00 8.11 28.68
C ALA A 397 -27.11 7.53 29.58
N VAL A 398 -28.35 8.01 29.44
CA VAL A 398 -29.46 7.62 30.32
C VAL A 398 -30.18 6.36 29.84
N LEU A 399 -30.66 6.34 28.60
CA LEU A 399 -31.31 5.16 28.04
C LEU A 399 -30.29 4.08 27.71
N TRP A 400 -29.24 4.35 26.93
CA TRP A 400 -28.37 3.26 26.45
C TRP A 400 -27.49 2.67 27.55
N ASN A 401 -26.72 3.48 28.28
CA ASN A 401 -25.78 2.96 29.27
C ASN A 401 -26.47 2.54 30.57
N ILE A 402 -27.42 3.32 31.06
CA ILE A 402 -28.09 3.01 32.34
C ILE A 402 -29.28 2.09 32.13
N SER A 403 -30.24 2.45 31.26
CA SER A 403 -31.47 1.67 31.12
C SER A 403 -31.26 0.39 30.31
N PHE A 404 -30.69 0.45 29.11
CA PHE A 404 -30.53 -0.68 28.21
C PHE A 404 -29.38 -1.57 28.65
N GLN A 405 -28.14 -1.09 28.75
CA GLN A 405 -27.02 -1.94 29.16
C GLN A 405 -27.11 -2.36 30.63
N GLY A 406 -27.58 -1.47 31.51
CA GLY A 406 -27.70 -1.76 32.94
C GLY A 406 -28.88 -2.66 33.29
N CYS A 407 -30.10 -2.32 32.86
CA CYS A 407 -31.33 -2.97 33.33
C CYS A 407 -31.99 -3.88 32.30
N LEU A 408 -32.11 -3.45 31.04
CA LEU A 408 -32.91 -4.17 30.04
C LEU A 408 -32.13 -5.29 29.37
N GLN A 409 -30.83 -5.14 29.15
CA GLN A 409 -29.96 -6.13 28.51
C GLN A 409 -30.00 -7.50 29.21
N PRO A 410 -29.94 -7.61 30.56
CA PRO A 410 -30.10 -8.91 31.21
C PRO A 410 -31.51 -9.49 31.05
N LEU A 411 -32.56 -8.66 31.08
CA LEU A 411 -33.95 -9.10 30.91
C LEU A 411 -34.25 -9.55 29.47
N LEU A 412 -33.75 -8.80 28.48
CA LEU A 412 -33.86 -9.13 27.06
C LEU A 412 -33.01 -10.35 26.71
N ALA A 413 -31.82 -10.52 27.29
CA ALA A 413 -31.04 -11.74 27.07
C ALA A 413 -31.82 -12.98 27.51
N LEU A 414 -32.53 -12.90 28.64
CA LEU A 414 -33.41 -13.96 29.12
C LEU A 414 -34.61 -14.18 28.18
N PHE A 415 -35.30 -13.11 27.78
CA PHE A 415 -36.44 -13.19 26.87
C PHE A 415 -36.04 -13.72 25.49
N VAL A 416 -34.89 -13.31 24.97
CA VAL A 416 -34.36 -13.78 23.69
C VAL A 416 -34.07 -15.27 23.74
N ALA A 417 -33.44 -15.74 24.82
CA ALA A 417 -33.16 -17.16 25.02
C ALA A 417 -34.44 -18.00 25.08
N VAL A 418 -35.49 -17.53 25.76
CA VAL A 418 -36.70 -18.33 26.05
C VAL A 418 -37.78 -18.22 24.98
N VAL A 419 -37.94 -17.05 24.36
CA VAL A 419 -39.08 -16.75 23.47
C VAL A 419 -38.63 -16.49 22.04
N VAL A 420 -37.60 -15.66 21.85
CA VAL A 420 -37.23 -15.21 20.49
C VAL A 420 -36.54 -16.33 19.71
N CYS A 421 -35.58 -17.05 20.30
CA CYS A 421 -34.93 -18.19 19.65
C CYS A 421 -35.94 -19.24 19.12
N PRO A 422 -36.95 -19.70 19.89
CA PRO A 422 -37.94 -20.64 19.39
C PRO A 422 -38.95 -20.03 18.38
N VAL A 423 -39.26 -18.74 18.45
CA VAL A 423 -40.10 -18.09 17.44
C VAL A 423 -39.34 -17.88 16.13
N ILE A 424 -38.04 -17.55 16.19
CA ILE A 424 -37.17 -17.44 15.00
C ILE A 424 -37.03 -18.79 14.31
N SER A 425 -36.84 -19.89 15.06
CA SER A 425 -36.80 -21.22 14.44
C SER A 425 -38.12 -21.59 13.75
N LEU A 426 -39.26 -21.23 14.35
CA LEU A 426 -40.59 -21.49 13.80
C LEU A 426 -40.93 -20.61 12.58
N THR A 427 -40.43 -19.38 12.55
CA THR A 427 -40.59 -18.46 11.40
C THR A 427 -39.63 -18.78 10.25
N ILE A 428 -38.41 -19.28 10.52
CA ILE A 428 -37.53 -19.83 9.48
C ILE A 428 -38.20 -21.04 8.81
N LEU A 429 -38.84 -21.91 9.60
CA LEU A 429 -39.63 -23.02 9.10
C LEU A 429 -40.79 -22.53 8.21
N ALA A 430 -41.60 -21.59 8.70
CA ALA A 430 -42.74 -21.02 7.96
C ALA A 430 -42.30 -20.26 6.69
N GLY A 431 -41.19 -19.52 6.75
CA GLY A 431 -40.60 -18.82 5.61
C GLY A 431 -40.09 -19.78 4.54
N GLY A 432 -39.57 -20.95 4.93
CA GLY A 432 -39.25 -22.05 4.00
C GLY A 432 -40.47 -22.52 3.22
N PHE A 433 -41.60 -22.73 3.90
CA PHE A 433 -42.86 -23.11 3.27
C PHE A 433 -43.41 -22.02 2.35
N ILE A 434 -43.48 -20.78 2.83
CA ILE A 434 -44.03 -19.66 2.05
C ILE A 434 -43.17 -19.37 0.81
N ARG A 435 -41.84 -19.43 0.93
CA ARG A 435 -40.92 -19.22 -0.20
C ARG A 435 -41.08 -20.29 -1.28
N TYR A 436 -41.32 -21.55 -0.90
CA TYR A 436 -41.62 -22.62 -1.84
C TYR A 436 -42.91 -22.33 -2.63
N TRP A 437 -43.99 -21.99 -1.93
CA TRP A 437 -45.29 -21.72 -2.56
C TRP A 437 -45.33 -20.44 -3.39
N LEU A 438 -44.71 -19.35 -2.94
CA LEU A 438 -44.63 -18.11 -3.70
C LEU A 438 -43.77 -18.25 -4.96
N ARG A 439 -42.70 -19.06 -4.90
CA ARG A 439 -41.90 -19.36 -6.10
C ARG A 439 -42.71 -20.14 -7.12
N LEU A 440 -43.47 -21.14 -6.67
CA LEU A 440 -44.37 -21.93 -7.52
C LEU A 440 -45.45 -21.05 -8.18
N LEU A 441 -46.03 -20.10 -7.41
CA LEU A 441 -47.03 -19.15 -7.90
C LEU A 441 -46.43 -18.12 -8.88
N TRP A 442 -45.23 -17.61 -8.59
CA TRP A 442 -44.53 -16.63 -9.42
C TRP A 442 -44.11 -17.22 -10.77
N ASP A 443 -43.58 -18.43 -10.78
CA ASP A 443 -43.19 -19.14 -12.00
C ASP A 443 -44.42 -19.44 -12.87
N ALA A 444 -45.56 -19.81 -12.26
CA ALA A 444 -46.82 -20.00 -12.96
C ALA A 444 -47.40 -18.70 -13.55
N LEU A 445 -47.36 -17.60 -12.80
CA LEU A 445 -47.86 -16.30 -13.25
C LEU A 445 -47.01 -15.70 -14.38
N ILE A 446 -45.68 -15.71 -14.25
CA ILE A 446 -44.77 -15.16 -15.27
C ILE A 446 -44.91 -15.91 -16.60
N PHE A 447 -44.98 -17.24 -16.56
CA PHE A 447 -45.04 -18.06 -17.76
C PHE A 447 -46.36 -17.84 -18.53
N HIS A 448 -47.49 -17.89 -17.83
CA HIS A 448 -48.81 -17.81 -18.46
C HIS A 448 -49.25 -16.40 -18.84
N MET A 449 -48.81 -15.36 -18.12
CA MET A 449 -49.25 -13.98 -18.37
C MET A 449 -48.30 -13.18 -19.26
N LEU A 450 -46.98 -13.33 -19.12
CA LEU A 450 -45.99 -12.45 -19.77
C LEU A 450 -45.21 -13.13 -20.89
N ILE A 451 -44.62 -14.30 -20.63
CA ILE A 451 -43.70 -14.95 -21.58
C ILE A 451 -44.46 -15.56 -22.76
N LYS A 452 -45.56 -16.29 -22.50
CA LYS A 452 -46.33 -17.02 -23.53
C LYS A 452 -46.93 -16.12 -24.63
N LYS A 453 -47.21 -14.85 -24.34
CA LYS A 453 -47.97 -13.98 -25.27
C LYS A 453 -47.17 -12.86 -25.92
N ARG A 454 -45.98 -12.50 -25.42
CA ARG A 454 -45.25 -11.29 -25.89
C ARG A 454 -43.72 -11.42 -26.03
N GLY A 455 -43.13 -12.57 -25.73
CA GLY A 455 -41.67 -12.80 -25.85
C GLY A 455 -41.13 -12.74 -27.28
N ARG A 456 -40.24 -11.79 -27.59
CA ARG A 456 -39.25 -11.88 -28.69
C ARG A 456 -37.85 -12.12 -28.14
N ILE A 457 -37.02 -12.88 -28.86
CA ILE A 457 -35.65 -13.23 -28.45
C ILE A 457 -34.75 -12.00 -28.61
N PRO A 458 -34.13 -11.46 -27.53
CA PRO A 458 -33.24 -10.32 -27.61
C PRO A 458 -31.86 -10.74 -28.16
N ALA A 459 -31.26 -9.88 -28.99
CA ALA A 459 -29.93 -10.11 -29.58
C ALA A 459 -28.77 -9.78 -28.61
N SER A 460 -29.05 -9.12 -27.49
CA SER A 460 -28.08 -8.80 -26.42
C SER A 460 -28.77 -8.74 -25.07
N ASP A 461 -28.01 -8.91 -23.99
CA ASP A 461 -28.53 -8.79 -22.62
C ASP A 461 -29.17 -7.42 -22.40
N SER A 462 -30.33 -7.40 -21.74
CA SER A 462 -31.06 -6.19 -21.35
C SER A 462 -31.44 -6.30 -19.88
N PHE A 463 -31.84 -5.19 -19.25
CA PHE A 463 -32.30 -5.18 -17.85
C PHE A 463 -33.44 -6.20 -17.58
N VAL A 464 -34.19 -6.58 -18.62
CA VAL A 464 -35.37 -7.46 -18.52
C VAL A 464 -35.04 -8.93 -18.81
N VAL A 465 -34.01 -9.24 -19.62
CA VAL A 465 -33.65 -10.61 -20.02
C VAL A 465 -32.14 -10.75 -20.17
N LYS A 466 -31.56 -11.79 -19.51
CA LYS A 466 -30.16 -12.22 -19.61
C LYS A 466 -30.11 -13.67 -20.13
N ARG A 467 -29.20 -13.99 -21.06
CA ARG A 467 -29.08 -15.35 -21.62
C ARG A 467 -28.38 -16.31 -20.64
N ILE A 468 -28.94 -17.50 -20.41
CA ILE A 468 -28.52 -18.44 -19.34
C ILE A 468 -28.02 -19.82 -19.86
N ALA A 469 -28.20 -20.14 -21.15
CA ALA A 469 -27.73 -21.41 -21.71
C ALA A 469 -27.29 -21.31 -23.20
N GLY A 470 -26.25 -22.09 -23.54
CA GLY A 470 -25.55 -22.20 -24.82
C GLY A 470 -24.16 -22.85 -24.59
N PRO A 471 -23.51 -23.43 -25.61
CA PRO A 471 -22.17 -24.00 -25.46
C PRO A 471 -21.16 -22.94 -24.94
N GLY A 472 -20.40 -23.29 -23.88
CA GLY A 472 -19.39 -22.43 -23.24
C GLY A 472 -19.67 -21.91 -21.81
N LEU A 473 -20.55 -22.54 -21.02
CA LEU A 473 -21.02 -21.98 -19.74
C LEU A 473 -20.86 -22.84 -18.46
N ALA A 474 -20.28 -24.05 -18.50
CA ALA A 474 -20.01 -24.86 -17.29
C ALA A 474 -18.57 -24.63 -16.78
N SER A 475 -18.38 -24.34 -15.49
CA SER A 475 -17.08 -23.90 -14.92
C SER A 475 -16.12 -25.04 -14.56
N ASP A 476 -16.62 -26.24 -14.27
CA ASP A 476 -15.84 -27.29 -13.60
C ASP A 476 -15.74 -28.54 -14.50
N TYR A 477 -14.71 -28.59 -15.33
CA TYR A 477 -14.36 -29.72 -16.19
C TYR A 477 -12.85 -29.80 -16.36
N TYR A 478 -12.34 -31.01 -16.58
CA TYR A 478 -10.92 -31.31 -16.83
C TYR A 478 -10.68 -31.83 -18.26
N PHE A 479 -9.45 -31.75 -18.72
CA PHE A 479 -9.02 -32.29 -20.01
C PHE A 479 -8.11 -33.50 -19.81
N GLN A 480 -8.49 -34.64 -20.37
CA GLN A 480 -7.69 -35.86 -20.36
C GLN A 480 -6.85 -35.91 -21.65
N ILE A 481 -5.52 -35.91 -21.52
CA ILE A 481 -4.59 -36.11 -22.65
C ILE A 481 -4.10 -37.57 -22.70
N SER A 482 -3.48 -37.94 -23.80
CA SER A 482 -2.81 -39.25 -23.97
C SER A 482 -1.34 -39.19 -23.53
N PRO A 483 -0.74 -40.30 -23.05
CA PRO A 483 0.67 -40.32 -22.65
C PRO A 483 1.62 -39.96 -23.81
N GLU A 484 1.25 -40.27 -25.05
CA GLU A 484 2.02 -39.92 -26.24
C GLU A 484 2.08 -38.40 -26.46
N GLN A 485 0.95 -37.71 -26.28
CA GLN A 485 0.90 -36.24 -26.34
C GLN A 485 1.72 -35.61 -25.21
N ALA A 486 1.69 -36.21 -24.01
CA ALA A 486 2.47 -35.75 -22.87
C ALA A 486 3.99 -35.89 -23.13
N LEU A 487 4.43 -37.00 -23.71
CA LEU A 487 5.83 -37.23 -24.10
C LEU A 487 6.28 -36.34 -25.26
N ALA A 488 5.40 -36.08 -26.24
CA ALA A 488 5.70 -35.13 -27.32
C ALA A 488 5.91 -33.70 -26.80
N ALA A 489 5.04 -33.25 -25.88
CA ALA A 489 5.21 -31.95 -25.22
C ALA A 489 6.48 -31.92 -24.36
N PHE A 490 6.81 -33.04 -23.70
CA PHE A 490 8.03 -33.19 -22.92
C PHE A 490 9.29 -33.09 -23.79
N GLU A 491 9.32 -33.69 -24.99
CA GLU A 491 10.43 -33.54 -25.95
C GLU A 491 10.59 -32.09 -26.41
N ALA A 492 9.50 -31.37 -26.66
CA ALA A 492 9.55 -29.94 -26.99
C ALA A 492 10.17 -29.10 -25.85
N LYS A 493 9.93 -29.48 -24.59
CA LYS A 493 10.56 -28.83 -23.42
C LYS A 493 12.05 -29.14 -23.30
N MET A 494 12.46 -30.37 -23.59
CA MET A 494 13.90 -30.71 -23.64
C MET A 494 14.61 -29.95 -24.75
N GLU A 495 13.99 -29.80 -25.92
CA GLU A 495 14.52 -28.97 -27.01
C GLU A 495 14.61 -27.50 -26.58
N TRP A 496 13.63 -26.99 -25.83
CA TRP A 496 13.67 -25.65 -25.27
C TRP A 496 14.90 -25.40 -24.39
N ASP A 497 15.18 -26.34 -23.50
CA ASP A 497 16.32 -26.26 -22.58
C ASP A 497 17.65 -26.36 -23.37
N GLU A 498 17.71 -27.16 -24.44
CA GLU A 498 18.84 -27.16 -25.38
C GLU A 498 19.01 -25.81 -26.07
N LEU A 499 17.93 -25.17 -26.53
CA LEU A 499 17.99 -23.84 -27.16
C LEU A 499 18.48 -22.77 -26.18
N ALA A 500 18.15 -22.88 -24.90
CA ALA A 500 18.65 -21.96 -23.86
C ALA A 500 20.16 -22.13 -23.65
N ALA A 501 20.65 -23.38 -23.59
CA ALA A 501 22.08 -23.66 -23.50
C ALA A 501 22.82 -23.19 -24.77
N TYR A 502 22.24 -23.44 -25.95
CA TYR A 502 22.76 -22.97 -27.24
C TYR A 502 22.84 -21.44 -27.31
N GLN A 503 21.83 -20.73 -26.82
CA GLN A 503 21.82 -19.27 -26.77
C GLN A 503 23.05 -18.76 -26.00
N SER A 504 23.28 -19.25 -24.78
CA SER A 504 24.42 -18.81 -23.95
C SER A 504 25.76 -19.00 -24.66
N VAL A 505 25.97 -20.18 -25.28
CA VAL A 505 27.21 -20.50 -26.00
C VAL A 505 27.40 -19.59 -27.22
N ILE A 506 26.36 -19.39 -28.04
CA ILE A 506 26.49 -18.58 -29.26
C ILE A 506 26.59 -17.09 -28.94
N GLU A 507 25.88 -16.57 -27.94
CA GLU A 507 26.04 -15.19 -27.48
C GLU A 507 27.48 -14.92 -27.01
N SER A 508 28.06 -15.86 -26.25
CA SER A 508 29.46 -15.76 -25.84
C SER A 508 30.40 -15.74 -27.04
N THR A 509 30.11 -16.54 -28.07
CA THR A 509 30.90 -16.63 -29.31
C THR A 509 30.79 -15.36 -30.17
N ILE A 510 29.60 -14.78 -30.30
CA ILE A 510 29.37 -13.53 -31.06
C ILE A 510 30.10 -12.35 -30.41
N VAL A 511 30.13 -12.29 -29.06
CA VAL A 511 30.77 -11.19 -28.32
C VAL A 511 32.28 -11.39 -28.17
N GLN A 512 32.81 -12.61 -28.40
CA GLN A 512 34.23 -12.93 -28.21
C GLN A 512 35.18 -12.01 -29.00
N PRO A 513 34.98 -11.72 -30.31
CA PRO A 513 35.86 -10.83 -31.06
C PRO A 513 35.90 -9.39 -30.51
N GLN A 514 34.81 -8.90 -29.92
CA GLN A 514 34.79 -7.59 -29.26
C GLN A 514 35.63 -7.59 -27.99
N LYS A 515 35.51 -8.67 -27.20
CA LYS A 515 36.32 -8.86 -25.99
C LYS A 515 37.79 -8.95 -26.36
N ASP A 516 38.15 -9.75 -27.37
CA ASP A 516 39.52 -9.91 -27.83
C ASP A 516 40.10 -8.59 -28.37
N PHE A 517 39.31 -7.81 -29.11
CA PHE A 517 39.72 -6.48 -29.57
C PHE A 517 39.90 -5.49 -28.43
N SER A 518 38.98 -5.48 -27.45
CA SER A 518 39.10 -4.63 -26.26
C SER A 518 40.33 -4.99 -25.43
N HIS A 519 40.60 -6.29 -25.27
CA HIS A 519 41.77 -6.81 -24.57
C HIS A 519 43.06 -6.51 -25.32
N PHE A 520 43.07 -6.59 -26.66
CA PHE A 520 44.21 -6.17 -27.48
C PHE A 520 44.54 -4.68 -27.29
N VAL A 521 43.53 -3.80 -27.31
CA VAL A 521 43.72 -2.36 -27.11
C VAL A 521 44.20 -2.05 -25.69
N GLU A 522 43.64 -2.72 -24.69
CA GLU A 522 44.08 -2.61 -23.30
C GLU A 522 45.53 -3.10 -23.12
N ALA A 523 45.89 -4.23 -23.73
CA ALA A 523 47.24 -4.80 -23.66
C ALA A 523 48.29 -3.95 -24.39
N CYS A 524 47.94 -3.35 -25.54
CA CYS A 524 48.89 -2.54 -26.34
C CYS A 524 48.97 -1.07 -25.90
N PHE A 525 47.86 -0.49 -25.41
CA PHE A 525 47.77 0.95 -25.15
C PHE A 525 47.30 1.32 -23.74
N GLY A 526 46.95 0.35 -22.89
CA GLY A 526 46.49 0.60 -21.51
C GLY A 526 47.53 1.30 -20.64
N SER A 527 48.82 1.06 -20.87
CA SER A 527 49.93 1.77 -20.19
C SER A 527 49.99 3.27 -20.50
N PHE A 528 49.30 3.72 -21.56
CA PHE A 528 49.25 5.13 -21.97
C PHE A 528 47.93 5.82 -21.57
N SER A 529 47.10 5.20 -20.72
CA SER A 529 45.79 5.72 -20.29
C SER A 529 44.83 6.05 -21.44
N THR A 530 45.06 5.49 -22.64
CA THR A 530 44.17 5.70 -23.78
C THR A 530 42.96 4.79 -23.64
N GLN A 531 41.77 5.38 -23.67
CA GLN A 531 40.53 4.63 -23.66
C GLN A 531 40.15 4.17 -25.08
N LEU A 532 39.49 3.02 -25.18
CA LEU A 532 38.99 2.48 -26.44
C LEU A 532 38.01 3.49 -27.08
N ALA A 533 38.42 4.08 -28.19
CA ALA A 533 37.58 4.98 -28.97
C ALA A 533 36.47 4.17 -29.66
N LYS A 534 35.20 4.45 -29.34
CA LYS A 534 34.00 3.82 -29.96
C LYS A 534 33.74 4.33 -31.39
N ASN A 535 34.77 4.37 -32.22
CA ASN A 535 34.76 4.96 -33.56
C ASN A 535 35.54 4.04 -34.52
N GLY A 536 35.23 4.12 -35.82
CA GLY A 536 35.95 3.36 -36.85
C GLY A 536 35.67 1.85 -36.83
N ALA A 537 36.74 1.04 -36.86
CA ALA A 537 36.66 -0.43 -36.96
C ALA A 537 35.91 -1.07 -35.78
N TYR A 538 36.11 -0.57 -34.56
CA TYR A 538 35.39 -1.07 -33.39
C TYR A 538 33.88 -0.86 -33.49
N ARG A 539 33.44 0.30 -34.00
CA ARG A 539 32.01 0.59 -34.23
C ARG A 539 31.41 -0.33 -35.31
N SER A 540 32.20 -0.73 -36.30
CA SER A 540 31.76 -1.66 -37.34
C SER A 540 31.60 -3.08 -36.78
N LEU A 541 32.55 -3.52 -35.95
CA LEU A 541 32.48 -4.80 -35.22
C LEU A 541 31.33 -4.81 -34.20
N GLU A 542 31.10 -3.69 -33.52
CA GLU A 542 29.98 -3.53 -32.59
C GLU A 542 28.64 -3.65 -33.32
N LYS A 543 28.51 -3.01 -34.49
CA LYS A 543 27.33 -3.12 -35.33
C LYS A 543 27.11 -4.54 -35.86
N GLU A 544 28.15 -5.19 -36.38
CA GLU A 544 28.05 -6.56 -36.91
C GLU A 544 27.64 -7.57 -35.84
N ALA A 545 28.22 -7.47 -34.64
CA ALA A 545 27.80 -8.31 -33.53
C ALA A 545 26.36 -8.01 -33.08
N GLN A 546 25.92 -6.74 -33.07
CA GLN A 546 24.53 -6.39 -32.77
C GLN A 546 23.57 -6.97 -33.83
N ASP A 547 23.93 -6.91 -35.11
CA ASP A 547 23.15 -7.49 -36.20
C ASP A 547 23.05 -9.02 -36.06
N LEU A 548 24.16 -9.71 -35.73
CA LEU A 548 24.19 -11.15 -35.49
C LEU A 548 23.40 -11.56 -34.23
N MET A 549 23.48 -10.77 -33.16
CA MET A 549 22.66 -10.96 -31.95
C MET A 549 21.17 -10.82 -32.27
N GLY A 550 20.79 -9.84 -33.09
CA GLY A 550 19.43 -9.65 -33.56
C GLY A 550 18.92 -10.87 -34.34
N ILE A 551 19.71 -11.38 -35.29
CA ILE A 551 19.36 -12.57 -36.10
C ILE A 551 19.24 -13.82 -35.21
N LEU A 552 20.16 -14.00 -34.25
CA LEU A 552 20.12 -15.10 -33.29
C LEU A 552 18.82 -15.07 -32.49
N HIS A 553 18.50 -13.93 -31.89
CA HIS A 553 17.30 -13.74 -31.09
C HIS A 553 16.04 -13.95 -31.92
N GLU A 554 15.97 -13.43 -33.15
CA GLU A 554 14.83 -13.64 -34.03
C GLU A 554 14.60 -15.13 -34.34
N LYS A 555 15.66 -15.87 -34.68
CA LYS A 555 15.58 -17.31 -34.99
C LYS A 555 15.22 -18.14 -33.75
N LEU A 556 15.82 -17.84 -32.60
CA LEU A 556 15.52 -18.52 -31.34
C LEU A 556 14.09 -18.26 -30.89
N GLU A 557 13.63 -17.01 -30.92
CA GLU A 557 12.26 -16.67 -30.54
C GLU A 557 11.24 -17.25 -31.52
N LYS A 558 11.57 -17.35 -32.81
CA LYS A 558 10.72 -18.07 -33.78
C LYS A 558 10.58 -19.54 -33.41
N ARG A 559 11.69 -20.24 -33.15
CA ARG A 559 11.66 -21.66 -32.78
C ARG A 559 10.99 -21.88 -31.42
N ARG A 560 11.23 -21.00 -30.44
CA ARG A 560 10.54 -21.02 -29.14
C ARG A 560 9.03 -20.89 -29.32
N ARG A 561 8.55 -19.95 -30.14
CA ARG A 561 7.11 -19.83 -30.45
C ARG A 561 6.54 -21.12 -31.05
N ASP A 562 7.29 -21.79 -31.92
CA ASP A 562 6.86 -23.08 -32.51
C ASP A 562 6.81 -24.22 -31.48
N LEU A 563 7.64 -24.18 -30.44
CA LEU A 563 7.71 -25.20 -29.36
C LEU A 563 6.73 -24.95 -28.20
N GLN A 564 6.09 -23.78 -28.12
CA GLN A 564 5.10 -23.52 -27.07
C GLN A 564 3.80 -24.28 -27.34
N THR A 565 3.21 -24.84 -26.29
CA THR A 565 1.91 -25.55 -26.38
C THR A 565 0.72 -24.62 -26.65
N GLY A 566 0.88 -23.29 -26.54
CA GLY A 566 -0.18 -22.30 -26.79
C GLY A 566 -1.36 -22.33 -25.80
N LEU A 567 -1.28 -23.16 -24.76
CA LEU A 567 -2.35 -23.34 -23.76
C LEU A 567 -2.34 -22.18 -22.75
N SER A 568 -3.52 -21.63 -22.45
CA SER A 568 -3.67 -20.64 -21.38
C SER A 568 -3.43 -21.26 -20.00
N VAL A 569 -2.97 -20.46 -19.03
CA VAL A 569 -2.66 -20.91 -17.66
C VAL A 569 -3.84 -21.67 -17.03
N THR A 570 -5.06 -21.24 -17.29
CA THR A 570 -6.31 -21.87 -16.83
C THR A 570 -6.60 -23.23 -17.44
N VAL A 571 -6.17 -23.45 -18.69
CA VAL A 571 -6.32 -24.74 -19.36
C VAL A 571 -5.23 -25.69 -18.90
N LYS A 572 -3.99 -25.19 -18.76
CA LYS A 572 -2.86 -25.97 -18.25
C LYS A 572 -3.13 -26.59 -16.88
N SER A 573 -3.75 -25.85 -15.96
CA SER A 573 -4.13 -26.36 -14.63
C SER A 573 -5.27 -27.39 -14.65
N LYS A 574 -5.94 -27.55 -15.80
CA LYS A 574 -7.06 -28.48 -15.98
C LYS A 574 -6.69 -29.73 -16.80
N VAL A 575 -5.45 -29.82 -17.31
CA VAL A 575 -4.95 -30.99 -18.05
C VAL A 575 -4.48 -32.04 -17.04
N LYS A 576 -4.93 -33.29 -17.20
CA LYS A 576 -4.57 -34.41 -16.32
C LYS A 576 -4.43 -35.72 -17.09
N LEU A 577 -3.77 -36.69 -16.45
CA LEU A 577 -3.60 -38.08 -16.91
C LEU A 577 -4.24 -39.07 -15.93
N SER A 578 -4.51 -40.28 -16.42
CA SER A 578 -4.86 -41.43 -15.57
C SER A 578 -3.67 -41.81 -14.68
N THR A 579 -3.91 -42.40 -13.51
CA THR A 579 -2.86 -42.96 -12.64
C THR A 579 -1.85 -43.87 -13.37
N PRO A 580 -2.26 -44.86 -14.20
CA PRO A 580 -1.30 -45.67 -14.95
C PRO A 580 -0.51 -44.86 -15.98
N ASP A 581 -1.19 -43.99 -16.73
CA ASP A 581 -0.57 -43.23 -17.83
C ASP A 581 0.42 -42.17 -17.31
N LEU A 582 0.14 -41.57 -16.15
CA LEU A 582 1.03 -40.64 -15.48
C LEU A 582 2.34 -41.32 -15.06
N LYS A 583 2.25 -42.52 -14.48
CA LYS A 583 3.45 -43.30 -14.09
C LYS A 583 4.31 -43.67 -15.30
N ILE A 584 3.67 -44.10 -16.40
CA ILE A 584 4.36 -44.41 -17.65
C ILE A 584 5.03 -43.16 -18.22
N SER A 585 4.34 -42.02 -18.21
CA SER A 585 4.86 -40.75 -18.74
C SER A 585 6.08 -40.26 -17.94
N ILE A 586 6.04 -40.31 -16.61
CA ILE A 586 7.18 -39.90 -15.76
C ILE A 586 8.38 -40.85 -15.97
N GLN A 587 8.15 -42.16 -16.02
CA GLN A 587 9.22 -43.14 -16.22
C GLN A 587 9.89 -42.98 -17.59
N GLN A 588 9.12 -42.84 -18.66
CA GLN A 588 9.67 -42.64 -20.00
C GLN A 588 10.33 -41.26 -20.15
N GLY A 589 9.76 -40.23 -19.53
CA GLY A 589 10.38 -38.90 -19.45
C GLY A 589 11.76 -38.95 -18.78
N ALA A 590 11.89 -39.67 -17.65
CA ALA A 590 13.17 -39.85 -16.96
C ALA A 590 14.24 -40.51 -17.85
N LEU A 591 13.87 -41.56 -18.60
CA LEU A 591 14.78 -42.23 -19.55
C LEU A 591 15.21 -41.31 -20.71
N MET A 592 14.31 -40.45 -21.18
CA MET A 592 14.66 -39.45 -22.20
C MET A 592 15.66 -38.43 -21.65
N LEU A 593 15.46 -37.95 -20.41
CA LEU A 593 16.38 -37.01 -19.75
C LEU A 593 17.76 -37.62 -19.55
N GLU A 594 17.83 -38.82 -19.00
CA GLU A 594 19.10 -39.54 -18.74
C GLU A 594 19.93 -39.70 -20.03
N ARG A 595 19.28 -39.92 -21.17
CA ARG A 595 19.97 -40.06 -22.45
C ARG A 595 20.37 -38.73 -23.09
N PHE A 596 19.57 -37.67 -22.87
CA PHE A 596 19.69 -36.40 -23.59
C PHE A 596 20.53 -35.35 -22.84
N TYR A 597 20.28 -35.16 -21.55
CA TYR A 597 20.88 -34.07 -20.75
C TYR A 597 22.40 -34.17 -20.63
N PRO A 598 22.99 -35.33 -20.28
CA PRO A 598 24.44 -35.48 -20.21
C PRO A 598 25.16 -35.24 -21.54
N LYS A 599 24.50 -35.53 -22.67
CA LYS A 599 25.11 -35.43 -24.00
C LYS A 599 24.99 -34.04 -24.61
N GLN A 600 23.84 -33.38 -24.44
CA GLN A 600 23.51 -32.17 -25.22
C GLN A 600 23.44 -30.89 -24.39
N ILE A 601 23.09 -30.98 -23.10
CA ILE A 601 22.73 -29.81 -22.27
C ILE A 601 23.85 -29.52 -21.26
N ILE A 602 24.20 -30.48 -20.40
CA ILE A 602 25.19 -30.30 -19.33
C ILE A 602 26.54 -29.77 -19.86
N PRO A 603 27.10 -30.29 -20.98
CA PRO A 603 28.37 -29.77 -21.53
C PRO A 603 28.31 -28.31 -22.00
N LYS A 604 27.11 -27.79 -22.31
CA LYS A 604 26.89 -26.44 -22.84
C LYS A 604 26.53 -25.41 -21.75
N LEU A 605 26.16 -25.84 -20.53
CA LEU A 605 25.75 -24.93 -19.45
C LEU A 605 26.91 -24.22 -18.72
N GLY A 606 28.15 -24.71 -18.87
CA GLY A 606 29.31 -24.12 -18.18
C GLY A 606 29.32 -24.29 -16.65
N CYS A 607 28.42 -25.12 -16.10
CA CYS A 607 28.39 -25.52 -14.68
C CYS A 607 28.86 -26.99 -14.52
N THR A 608 29.26 -27.37 -13.30
CA THR A 608 29.52 -28.78 -12.99
C THR A 608 28.19 -29.54 -12.81
N GLU A 609 28.22 -30.86 -13.00
CA GLU A 609 27.03 -31.70 -12.84
C GLU A 609 26.44 -31.59 -11.42
N ASP A 610 27.30 -31.53 -10.38
CA ASP A 610 26.87 -31.35 -8.99
C ASP A 610 26.13 -30.00 -8.79
N GLN A 611 26.68 -28.90 -9.35
CA GLN A 611 26.05 -27.58 -9.30
C GLN A 611 24.69 -27.55 -10.02
N PHE A 612 24.53 -28.35 -11.09
CA PHE A 612 23.26 -28.47 -11.80
C PHE A 612 22.19 -29.13 -10.91
N TRP A 613 22.51 -30.26 -10.28
CA TRP A 613 21.59 -30.97 -9.37
C TRP A 613 21.25 -30.13 -8.14
N ASP A 614 22.24 -29.46 -7.55
CA ASP A 614 22.06 -28.55 -6.41
C ASP A 614 21.12 -27.38 -6.73
N SER A 615 21.24 -26.78 -7.93
CA SER A 615 20.38 -25.68 -8.36
C SER A 615 18.89 -26.05 -8.48
N ARG A 616 18.60 -27.35 -8.59
CA ARG A 616 17.23 -27.89 -8.72
C ARG A 616 16.74 -28.55 -7.43
N ALA A 617 17.53 -28.53 -6.36
CA ALA A 617 17.24 -29.20 -5.08
C ALA A 617 16.94 -30.71 -5.25
N LEU A 618 17.67 -31.37 -6.15
CA LEU A 618 17.54 -32.80 -6.43
C LEU A 618 18.86 -33.52 -6.13
N SER A 619 18.78 -34.79 -5.74
CA SER A 619 20.00 -35.61 -5.58
C SER A 619 20.63 -35.92 -6.94
N PRO A 620 21.97 -36.03 -7.02
CA PRO A 620 22.66 -36.43 -8.25
C PRO A 620 22.09 -37.73 -8.82
N GLY A 621 21.64 -37.69 -10.08
CA GLY A 621 21.07 -38.84 -10.78
C GLY A 621 19.56 -39.06 -10.58
N ASP A 622 18.84 -38.18 -9.89
CA ASP A 622 17.37 -38.26 -9.75
C ASP A 622 16.63 -37.74 -11.00
N TRP A 623 16.69 -38.53 -12.07
CA TRP A 623 16.02 -38.23 -13.34
C TRP A 623 14.50 -38.26 -13.27
N ALA A 624 13.93 -39.03 -12.32
CA ALA A 624 12.48 -39.10 -12.12
C ALA A 624 11.94 -37.84 -11.43
N GLY A 625 12.64 -37.35 -10.40
CA GLY A 625 12.36 -36.05 -9.78
C GLY A 625 12.48 -34.90 -10.78
N LEU A 626 13.51 -34.92 -11.63
CA LEU A 626 13.68 -33.92 -12.69
C LEU A 626 12.55 -33.96 -13.73
N ALA A 627 12.10 -35.15 -14.14
CA ALA A 627 10.95 -35.31 -15.04
C ALA A 627 9.66 -34.74 -14.43
N GLY A 628 9.42 -34.99 -13.13
CA GLY A 628 8.28 -34.43 -12.41
C GLY A 628 8.30 -32.89 -12.35
N LEU A 629 9.47 -32.30 -12.09
CA LEU A 629 9.65 -30.84 -12.13
C LEU A 629 9.35 -30.26 -13.52
N LEU A 630 9.87 -30.86 -14.59
CA LEU A 630 9.65 -30.39 -15.96
C LEU A 630 8.17 -30.51 -16.40
N TYR A 631 7.47 -31.58 -16.00
CA TYR A 631 6.03 -31.69 -16.23
C TYR A 631 5.23 -30.61 -15.49
N SER A 632 5.65 -30.25 -14.27
CA SER A 632 5.01 -29.17 -13.51
C SER A 632 5.23 -27.79 -14.14
N GLU A 633 6.40 -27.55 -14.76
CA GLU A 633 6.67 -26.32 -15.52
C GLU A 633 5.85 -26.26 -16.82
N LEU A 634 5.65 -27.40 -17.50
CA LEU A 634 4.98 -27.45 -18.79
C LEU A 634 3.46 -27.25 -18.69
N PHE A 635 2.83 -27.96 -17.74
CA PHE A 635 1.40 -27.89 -17.45
C PHE A 635 1.13 -27.10 -16.15
N SER A 636 1.16 -27.76 -15.00
CA SER A 636 1.03 -27.16 -13.67
C SER A 636 1.42 -28.18 -12.60
N LEU A 637 1.54 -27.75 -11.34
CA LEU A 637 1.70 -28.67 -10.20
C LEU A 637 0.55 -29.68 -10.10
N ASP A 638 -0.68 -29.28 -10.47
CA ASP A 638 -1.86 -30.14 -10.45
C ASP A 638 -1.80 -31.28 -11.46
N PHE A 639 -0.93 -31.21 -12.48
CA PHE A 639 -0.74 -32.28 -13.45
C PHE A 639 -0.22 -33.58 -12.81
N LEU A 640 0.55 -33.46 -11.72
CA LEU A 640 1.08 -34.60 -10.96
C LEU A 640 -0.02 -35.28 -10.12
N THR A 641 -1.23 -34.71 -10.04
CA THR A 641 -2.39 -35.34 -9.42
C THR A 641 -3.19 -36.11 -10.47
N PRO A 642 -3.36 -37.43 -10.34
CA PRO A 642 -4.13 -38.20 -11.31
C PRO A 642 -5.62 -37.82 -11.28
N LEU A 643 -6.34 -38.15 -12.36
CA LEU A 643 -7.80 -38.02 -12.44
C LEU A 643 -8.51 -39.00 -11.49
N ASP A 644 -9.47 -38.50 -10.70
CA ASP A 644 -10.35 -39.32 -9.88
C ASP A 644 -11.56 -39.84 -10.70
N HIS A 645 -12.11 -40.98 -10.32
CA HIS A 645 -13.25 -41.60 -11.04
C HIS A 645 -14.55 -40.76 -11.03
N THR A 646 -14.61 -39.69 -10.23
CA THR A 646 -15.77 -38.79 -10.09
C THR A 646 -15.67 -37.51 -10.92
N ASP A 647 -14.52 -37.26 -11.57
CA ASP A 647 -14.28 -36.01 -12.30
C ASP A 647 -14.91 -35.99 -13.69
N THR A 648 -15.50 -34.86 -14.08
CA THR A 648 -15.95 -34.67 -15.47
C THR A 648 -14.76 -34.31 -16.35
N SER A 649 -14.43 -35.19 -17.29
CA SER A 649 -13.28 -35.03 -18.18
C SER A 649 -13.67 -35.09 -19.66
N PHE A 650 -12.99 -34.27 -20.46
CA PHE A 650 -13.06 -34.31 -21.92
C PHE A 650 -11.74 -34.86 -22.46
N ARG A 651 -11.80 -35.92 -23.27
CA ARG A 651 -10.63 -36.47 -23.94
C ARG A 651 -10.18 -35.55 -25.07
N LEU A 652 -8.88 -35.24 -25.08
CA LEU A 652 -8.23 -34.46 -26.12
C LEU A 652 -7.56 -35.42 -27.11
N ASP A 653 -8.30 -35.76 -28.16
CA ASP A 653 -7.76 -36.59 -29.23
C ASP A 653 -6.75 -35.80 -30.07
N SER A 654 -5.68 -36.46 -30.52
CA SER A 654 -4.71 -35.85 -31.43
C SER A 654 -5.36 -35.57 -32.78
N HIS A 655 -4.90 -34.52 -33.46
CA HIS A 655 -5.33 -34.25 -34.82
C HIS A 655 -4.86 -35.38 -35.75
N SER A 656 -5.73 -35.88 -36.62
CA SER A 656 -5.49 -37.07 -37.47
C SER A 656 -4.26 -37.01 -38.39
N GLN A 657 -3.61 -35.85 -38.51
CA GLN A 657 -2.41 -35.63 -39.34
C GLN A 657 -1.10 -35.67 -38.55
N VAL A 658 -1.14 -35.80 -37.22
CA VAL A 658 0.05 -35.82 -36.35
C VAL A 658 0.50 -37.27 -36.15
N ASP A 659 1.73 -37.57 -36.57
CA ASP A 659 2.34 -38.88 -36.37
C ASP A 659 2.91 -38.99 -34.94
N LEU A 660 2.29 -39.84 -34.12
CA LEU A 660 2.72 -40.14 -32.75
C LEU A 660 3.31 -41.55 -32.60
N SER A 661 3.51 -42.28 -33.71
CA SER A 661 3.94 -43.69 -33.71
C SER A 661 5.20 -43.94 -32.88
N ARG A 662 6.19 -43.03 -32.96
CA ARG A 662 7.42 -43.08 -32.14
C ARG A 662 7.14 -43.12 -30.64
N TYR A 663 6.22 -42.30 -30.16
CA TYR A 663 5.88 -42.26 -28.73
C TYR A 663 4.99 -43.45 -28.34
N THR A 664 4.12 -43.89 -29.26
CA THR A 664 3.33 -45.10 -29.07
C THR A 664 4.22 -46.32 -28.86
N ASP A 665 5.29 -46.48 -29.65
CA ASP A 665 6.26 -47.57 -29.49
C ASP A 665 7.01 -47.46 -28.14
N MET A 666 7.36 -46.24 -27.71
CA MET A 666 8.00 -46.01 -26.41
C MET A 666 7.08 -46.36 -25.22
N VAL A 667 5.80 -45.97 -25.30
CA VAL A 667 4.80 -46.28 -24.27
C VAL A 667 4.52 -47.79 -24.22
N GLN A 668 4.45 -48.47 -25.37
CA GLN A 668 4.24 -49.92 -25.44
C GLN A 668 5.44 -50.73 -24.91
N CYS A 669 6.66 -50.22 -25.05
CA CYS A 669 7.86 -50.86 -24.48
C CYS A 669 8.01 -50.66 -22.97
N ALA A 670 7.20 -49.81 -22.33
CA ALA A 670 7.25 -49.54 -20.90
C ALA A 670 6.61 -50.68 -20.08
N GLN A 671 7.39 -51.68 -19.67
CA GLN A 671 6.91 -52.71 -18.74
C GLN A 671 6.89 -52.18 -17.30
N LEU A 672 5.69 -51.93 -16.75
CA LEU A 672 5.49 -51.82 -15.30
C LEU A 672 5.67 -53.20 -14.67
N GLY A 673 6.89 -53.52 -14.23
CA GLY A 673 7.15 -54.73 -13.47
C GLY A 673 6.32 -54.77 -12.18
N ALA A 674 5.82 -55.94 -11.79
CA ALA A 674 5.02 -56.19 -10.57
C ALA A 674 5.79 -56.00 -9.24
N GLY A 675 6.87 -55.21 -9.26
CA GLY A 675 7.74 -54.84 -8.15
C GLY A 675 8.70 -53.70 -8.52
N GLY A 676 8.27 -52.78 -9.41
CA GLY A 676 9.05 -51.58 -9.74
C GLY A 676 9.23 -50.71 -8.49
N PRO A 677 10.41 -50.07 -8.30
CA PRO A 677 10.68 -49.28 -7.12
C PRO A 677 9.60 -48.20 -6.99
N ASP A 678 9.11 -48.02 -5.76
CA ASP A 678 8.24 -46.92 -5.40
C ASP A 678 9.06 -45.63 -5.61
N LEU A 679 9.06 -45.12 -6.85
CA LEU A 679 9.82 -43.95 -7.32
C LEU A 679 9.33 -42.65 -6.67
N LEU A 680 8.24 -42.74 -5.90
CA LEU A 680 7.82 -41.77 -4.90
C LEU A 680 8.26 -42.29 -3.54
N GLY A 681 9.57 -42.40 -3.30
CA GLY A 681 10.09 -42.80 -1.99
C GLY A 681 9.58 -41.87 -0.88
N ASN A 682 9.59 -42.39 0.36
CA ASN A 682 9.20 -41.69 1.59
C ASN A 682 10.02 -40.39 1.79
N VAL A 683 9.62 -39.31 1.14
CA VAL A 683 9.98 -37.96 1.55
C VAL A 683 9.28 -37.73 2.90
N TYR A 684 10.03 -37.24 3.88
CA TYR A 684 9.61 -36.86 5.24
C TYR A 684 9.74 -37.93 6.33
N THR A 685 10.93 -37.98 6.95
CA THR A 685 11.06 -38.17 8.40
C THR A 685 11.79 -36.96 9.00
N PRO A 686 11.29 -36.34 10.09
CA PRO A 686 11.93 -35.17 10.70
C PRO A 686 13.13 -35.60 11.56
N ARG A 687 14.29 -34.98 11.32
CA ARG A 687 15.47 -35.07 12.19
C ARG A 687 15.20 -34.39 13.55
N GLY A 688 15.92 -34.83 14.59
CA GLY A 688 15.73 -34.46 15.99
C GLY A 688 15.66 -32.94 16.27
N ASN A 689 14.91 -32.59 17.31
CA ASN A 689 14.36 -31.26 17.57
C ASN A 689 15.31 -30.38 18.40
N ILE A 690 16.51 -30.08 17.90
CA ILE A 690 17.38 -29.02 18.46
C ILE A 690 17.42 -27.89 17.43
N GLN A 691 16.81 -26.74 17.73
CA GLN A 691 16.73 -25.62 16.79
C GLN A 691 17.92 -24.67 17.01
N VAL A 692 18.94 -24.81 16.17
CA VAL A 692 20.02 -23.82 16.12
C VAL A 692 19.53 -22.62 15.32
N HIS A 693 19.47 -21.46 15.95
CA HIS A 693 19.05 -20.22 15.28
C HIS A 693 20.24 -19.62 14.51
N SER A 694 19.96 -19.07 13.32
CA SER A 694 20.97 -18.31 12.58
C SER A 694 21.39 -17.08 13.39
N PRO A 695 22.70 -16.86 13.63
CA PRO A 695 23.16 -15.67 14.32
C PRO A 695 22.75 -14.42 13.54
N TYR A 696 22.29 -13.40 14.25
CA TYR A 696 21.79 -12.15 13.68
C TYR A 696 22.43 -10.97 14.38
N LEU A 697 23.03 -10.07 13.61
CA LEU A 697 23.44 -8.74 14.05
C LEU A 697 22.68 -7.71 13.22
N ASP A 698 21.91 -6.86 13.88
CA ASP A 698 21.14 -5.83 13.19
C ASP A 698 22.07 -4.81 12.53
N VAL A 699 22.10 -4.79 11.19
CA VAL A 699 22.96 -3.87 10.42
C VAL A 699 22.56 -2.40 10.65
N SER A 700 21.32 -2.13 11.11
CA SER A 700 20.92 -0.79 11.52
C SER A 700 21.70 -0.27 12.72
N ALA A 701 22.33 -1.16 13.51
CA ALA A 701 23.25 -0.78 14.58
C ALA A 701 24.41 0.10 14.11
N PHE A 702 24.81 -0.01 12.84
CA PHE A 702 25.89 0.79 12.25
C PHE A 702 25.40 2.03 11.48
N ASN A 703 24.07 2.21 11.34
CA ASN A 703 23.52 3.29 10.54
C ASN A 703 23.02 4.44 11.44
N PRO A 704 23.75 5.56 11.54
CA PRO A 704 23.31 6.73 12.31
C PRO A 704 22.06 7.42 11.74
N ARG A 705 21.65 7.07 10.51
CA ARG A 705 20.45 7.57 9.83
C ARG A 705 19.28 6.60 9.86
N SER A 706 19.42 5.39 10.40
CA SER A 706 18.25 4.53 10.58
C SER A 706 17.33 5.25 11.55
N LYS A 707 16.31 5.92 11.01
CA LYS A 707 15.17 6.36 11.81
C LYS A 707 14.68 5.09 12.47
N LEU A 708 14.97 4.93 13.75
CA LEU A 708 14.51 3.80 14.55
C LEU A 708 13.01 3.67 14.27
N THR A 709 12.65 2.70 13.43
CA THR A 709 11.37 2.05 13.53
C THR A 709 11.41 1.42 14.90
N ALA A 710 11.02 2.22 15.90
CA ALA A 710 10.84 1.76 17.25
C ALA A 710 10.11 0.42 17.14
N THR A 711 10.71 -0.60 17.73
CA THR A 711 10.13 -1.93 17.94
C THR A 711 8.81 -1.89 18.74
N GLY A 712 8.21 -0.71 18.96
CA GLY A 712 6.85 -0.51 19.45
C GLY A 712 5.92 0.38 18.58
N LYS A 713 6.33 0.93 17.42
CA LYS A 713 5.48 1.87 16.64
C LYS A 713 4.82 1.30 15.37
N LYS A 714 4.96 0.01 15.07
CA LYS A 714 4.12 -0.66 14.05
C LYS A 714 2.71 -1.04 14.55
N ALA A 715 2.40 -0.82 15.83
CA ALA A 715 1.06 -1.07 16.37
C ALA A 715 0.14 0.18 16.45
N GLU A 716 0.66 1.41 16.40
CA GLU A 716 -0.19 2.62 16.55
C GLU A 716 -0.15 3.56 15.33
N LYS A 717 0.85 3.48 14.43
CA LYS A 717 0.94 4.42 13.29
C LYS A 717 0.20 3.97 12.01
N ALA A 718 -0.54 2.85 12.07
CA ALA A 718 -1.46 2.45 11.01
C ALA A 718 -2.88 3.05 11.18
N GLU A 719 -3.18 3.73 12.29
CA GLU A 719 -4.54 4.26 12.54
C GLU A 719 -4.77 5.69 12.04
N ASP A 720 -3.75 6.50 11.76
CA ASP A 720 -3.96 7.94 11.49
C ASP A 720 -3.69 8.42 10.05
N THR A 721 -3.37 7.53 9.10
CA THR A 721 -3.15 7.94 7.68
C THR A 721 -3.82 7.06 6.63
N SER A 722 -4.84 6.28 6.99
CA SER A 722 -5.73 5.59 6.03
C SER A 722 -7.20 6.03 6.18
N ALA A 723 -7.41 7.34 6.30
CA ALA A 723 -8.73 7.94 6.09
C ALA A 723 -9.00 8.23 4.61
N THR A 724 -8.78 7.25 3.72
CA THR A 724 -9.43 7.21 2.39
C THR A 724 -9.56 5.76 1.91
N LEU A 725 -10.80 5.29 1.91
CA LEU A 725 -11.36 4.18 1.13
C LEU A 725 -10.71 2.78 1.25
N GLY A 726 -11.41 1.87 1.94
CA GLY A 726 -11.37 0.43 1.66
C GLY A 726 -10.63 -0.44 2.68
N SER A 727 -11.37 -1.00 3.64
CA SER A 727 -11.20 -2.36 4.21
C SER A 727 -11.67 -2.39 5.67
N LEU A 728 -12.88 -2.90 5.91
CA LEU A 728 -13.32 -3.38 7.22
C LEU A 728 -12.39 -4.53 7.65
N LYS A 729 -11.35 -4.25 8.47
CA LYS A 729 -10.60 -5.28 9.21
C LYS A 729 -10.89 -5.18 10.71
N THR A 730 -11.97 -5.86 11.09
CA THR A 730 -12.18 -6.78 12.23
C THR A 730 -11.51 -6.60 13.62
N ASN A 731 -10.84 -5.52 14.00
CA ASN A 731 -10.30 -5.38 15.38
C ASN A 731 -10.93 -4.27 16.24
N CYS A 732 -11.63 -3.29 15.67
CA CYS A 732 -12.30 -2.23 16.46
C CYS A 732 -13.64 -2.65 17.09
N ARG A 733 -14.15 -3.86 16.82
CA ARG A 733 -15.44 -4.32 17.41
C ARG A 733 -15.31 -4.78 18.87
N ALA A 734 -14.11 -5.13 19.34
CA ALA A 734 -13.93 -5.66 20.69
C ALA A 734 -13.98 -4.60 21.80
N THR A 735 -13.68 -3.33 21.50
CA THR A 735 -13.55 -2.26 22.50
C THR A 735 -14.91 -1.68 22.93
N LEU A 736 -15.91 -1.69 22.05
CA LEU A 736 -17.24 -1.15 22.35
C LEU A 736 -18.15 -2.13 23.11
N TRP A 737 -17.91 -3.44 22.96
CA TRP A 737 -18.81 -4.48 23.50
C TRP A 737 -18.35 -5.09 24.83
N MET A 738 -17.15 -4.74 25.32
CA MET A 738 -16.60 -5.28 26.58
C MET A 738 -15.77 -4.26 27.37
N PRO A 739 -16.31 -3.07 27.73
CA PRO A 739 -15.57 -2.06 28.51
C PRO A 739 -15.12 -2.55 29.90
N TRP A 740 -15.73 -3.61 30.42
CA TRP A 740 -15.33 -4.25 31.70
C TRP A 740 -14.13 -5.20 31.57
N LYS A 741 -13.72 -5.59 30.36
CA LYS A 741 -12.50 -6.39 30.16
C LYS A 741 -11.30 -5.44 30.16
N LYS A 742 -10.62 -5.34 31.30
CA LYS A 742 -9.33 -4.64 31.41
C LYS A 742 -8.35 -5.20 30.39
N HIS A 743 -7.92 -4.38 29.44
CA HIS A 743 -6.86 -4.71 28.51
C HIS A 743 -5.53 -4.63 29.27
N SER A 744 -4.87 -5.77 29.46
CA SER A 744 -3.55 -5.83 30.11
C SER A 744 -2.48 -5.79 29.04
N ARG A 745 -1.60 -4.78 29.11
CA ARG A 745 -0.34 -4.79 28.35
C ARG A 745 0.62 -5.77 29.06
N PRO A 746 1.19 -6.77 28.35
CA PRO A 746 2.23 -7.62 28.93
C PRO A 746 3.41 -6.76 29.37
N PHE A 747 4.17 -7.21 30.36
CA PHE A 747 5.42 -6.55 30.70
C PHE A 747 6.36 -6.67 29.51
N SER A 748 6.67 -5.53 28.89
CA SER A 748 7.76 -5.43 27.96
C SER A 748 8.86 -4.58 28.60
N PRO A 749 10.13 -5.04 28.59
CA PRO A 749 11.28 -4.24 29.00
C PRO A 749 11.60 -3.09 28.02
N ASP A 750 10.66 -2.74 27.12
CA ASP A 750 10.72 -1.80 25.99
C ASP A 750 11.07 -0.35 26.35
N LYS A 751 11.31 -0.03 27.63
CA LYS A 751 11.86 1.29 27.96
C LYS A 751 13.29 1.46 27.44
N MET A 752 14.03 0.36 27.24
CA MET A 752 15.38 0.43 26.67
C MET A 752 15.32 0.50 25.15
N MET A 753 15.85 1.60 24.59
CA MET A 753 16.02 1.77 23.16
C MET A 753 17.31 1.08 22.70
N ILE A 754 17.19 0.14 21.77
CA ILE A 754 18.32 -0.60 21.18
C ILE A 754 18.22 -0.49 19.65
N PRO A 755 19.28 -0.04 18.94
CA PRO A 755 20.46 0.64 19.47
C PRO A 755 20.13 1.97 20.16
N LEU A 756 21.07 2.51 20.96
CA LEU A 756 20.91 3.84 21.54
C LEU A 756 20.75 4.91 20.44
N PRO A 757 19.82 5.86 20.58
CA PRO A 757 19.63 6.91 19.60
C PRO A 757 20.78 7.93 19.67
N ILE A 758 21.82 7.72 18.87
CA ILE A 758 22.91 8.68 18.72
C ILE A 758 22.56 9.62 17.55
N PRO A 759 22.47 10.95 17.76
CA PRO A 759 22.20 11.88 16.68
C PRO A 759 23.34 11.89 15.65
N HIS A 760 22.99 11.96 14.38
CA HIS A 760 23.97 12.08 13.29
C HIS A 760 24.92 13.27 13.54
N PRO A 761 26.23 13.18 13.22
CA PRO A 761 27.19 14.27 13.44
C PRO A 761 26.75 15.62 12.86
N ALA A 762 26.11 15.62 11.69
CA ALA A 762 25.55 16.84 11.12
C ALA A 762 24.36 17.40 11.92
N HIS A 763 23.52 16.56 12.54
CA HIS A 763 22.51 17.04 13.49
C HIS A 763 23.17 17.61 14.74
N ILE A 764 24.25 17.01 15.23
CA ILE A 764 25.03 17.55 16.36
C ILE A 764 25.59 18.93 15.98
N ALA A 765 26.18 19.08 14.80
CA ALA A 765 26.69 20.36 14.30
C ALA A 765 25.61 21.44 14.21
N VAL A 766 24.42 21.10 13.70
CA VAL A 766 23.26 22.01 13.68
C VAL A 766 22.80 22.34 15.11
N THR A 767 22.78 21.38 16.03
CA THR A 767 22.43 21.68 17.44
C THR A 767 23.48 22.55 18.14
N MET A 768 24.77 22.41 17.80
CA MET A 768 25.83 23.27 18.30
C MET A 768 25.71 24.68 17.72
N TYR A 769 25.46 24.80 16.41
CA TYR A 769 25.16 26.08 15.77
C TYR A 769 23.96 26.77 16.43
N ASN A 770 22.84 26.05 16.59
CA ASN A 770 21.63 26.55 17.22
C ASN A 770 21.81 26.99 18.68
N ARG A 771 22.84 26.48 19.36
CA ARG A 771 23.15 26.86 20.74
C ARG A 771 23.77 28.26 20.80
N ASP A 772 24.54 28.62 19.78
CA ASP A 772 25.35 29.84 19.75
C ASP A 772 24.79 30.90 18.76
N SER A 773 23.72 30.59 18.03
CA SER A 773 23.05 31.47 17.05
C SER A 773 21.72 32.03 17.56
N ASP A 774 21.45 33.31 17.32
CA ASP A 774 20.17 33.95 17.65
C ASP A 774 18.99 33.45 16.77
N ASP A 775 19.29 32.87 15.61
CA ASP A 775 18.32 32.28 14.67
C ASP A 775 18.46 30.75 14.61
N PRO A 776 17.79 29.98 15.50
CA PRO A 776 17.94 28.53 15.54
C PRO A 776 17.26 27.85 14.34
N ILE A 777 17.98 26.93 13.70
CA ILE A 777 17.46 26.07 12.62
C ILE A 777 16.66 24.92 13.24
N PRO A 778 15.32 24.83 13.08
CA PRO A 778 14.55 23.71 13.63
C PRO A 778 15.05 22.40 13.00
N LEU A 779 15.32 21.38 13.83
CA LEU A 779 15.85 20.09 13.36
C LEU A 779 14.89 19.35 12.40
N GLU A 780 13.60 19.66 12.47
CA GLU A 780 12.57 19.10 11.59
C GLU A 780 12.35 19.93 10.30
N SER A 781 12.98 21.10 10.18
CA SER A 781 12.82 21.98 9.01
C SER A 781 13.40 21.37 7.73
N ASP A 782 12.80 21.73 6.60
CA ASP A 782 13.30 21.37 5.26
C ASP A 782 14.72 21.89 5.01
N LEU A 783 15.11 22.97 5.71
CA LEU A 783 16.48 23.51 5.70
C LEU A 783 17.48 22.54 6.34
N CYS A 784 17.16 21.98 7.52
CA CYS A 784 18.01 20.98 8.15
C CYS A 784 18.10 19.70 7.30
N GLN A 785 16.98 19.28 6.70
CA GLN A 785 16.95 18.12 5.80
C GLN A 785 17.75 18.34 4.51
N SER A 786 17.72 19.55 3.94
CA SER A 786 18.52 19.90 2.75
C SER A 786 20.02 20.02 3.06
N ILE A 787 20.42 20.53 4.23
CA ILE A 787 21.82 20.49 4.69
C ILE A 787 22.31 19.05 4.76
N LEU A 788 21.52 18.16 5.37
CA LEU A 788 21.87 16.73 5.47
C LEU A 788 21.98 16.06 4.10
N ARG A 789 21.07 16.39 3.19
CA ARG A 789 21.06 15.89 1.82
C ARG A 789 22.25 16.41 1.00
N GLY A 790 22.62 17.68 1.17
CA GLY A 790 23.79 18.26 0.50
C GLY A 790 25.12 17.63 0.95
N ILE A 791 25.23 17.27 2.23
CA ILE A 791 26.40 16.53 2.75
C ILE A 791 26.44 15.12 2.14
N GLU A 792 25.30 14.45 2.02
CA GLU A 792 25.19 13.13 1.38
C GLU A 792 25.56 13.15 -0.11
N GLU A 793 25.09 14.15 -0.85
CA GLU A 793 25.37 14.31 -2.29
C GLU A 793 26.84 14.69 -2.58
N SER A 794 27.57 15.25 -1.60
CA SER A 794 28.98 15.63 -1.76
C SER A 794 29.97 14.45 -1.82
N HIS A 795 29.53 13.23 -1.48
CA HIS A 795 30.35 12.01 -1.54
C HIS A 795 30.32 11.29 -2.90
N VAL A 796 29.56 11.78 -3.87
CA VAL A 796 29.68 11.34 -5.27
C VAL A 796 30.87 12.05 -5.88
N SER A 797 31.86 11.29 -6.35
CA SER A 797 33.06 11.83 -7.00
C SER A 797 32.68 12.86 -8.09
N PRO A 798 33.43 13.96 -8.23
CA PRO A 798 33.14 15.01 -9.21
C PRO A 798 33.21 14.56 -10.68
N ASP A 799 33.59 13.30 -10.95
CA ASP A 799 33.71 12.75 -12.30
C ASP A 799 32.43 12.09 -12.84
N ASP A 800 31.36 11.92 -12.03
CA ASP A 800 30.14 11.20 -12.44
C ASP A 800 28.85 12.04 -12.45
N SER A 801 28.97 13.37 -12.41
CA SER A 801 27.84 14.25 -12.70
C SER A 801 28.24 15.33 -13.69
N GLY A 802 27.67 15.23 -14.89
CA GLY A 802 27.72 16.31 -15.87
C GLY A 802 27.19 17.61 -15.26
N ILE A 803 28.12 18.53 -15.01
CA ILE A 803 27.98 19.99 -14.99
C ILE A 803 26.53 20.48 -14.93
N GLY A 804 25.97 20.58 -13.72
CA GLY A 804 24.86 21.47 -13.39
C GLY A 804 25.42 22.71 -12.69
N ARG A 805 25.90 23.69 -13.45
CA ARG A 805 26.48 24.94 -12.92
C ARG A 805 25.52 25.65 -11.95
N PHE A 806 25.86 25.64 -10.67
CA PHE A 806 25.49 26.70 -9.73
C PHE A 806 26.41 27.91 -10.02
N LYS A 807 25.85 29.03 -10.47
CA LYS A 807 26.56 30.33 -10.52
C LYS A 807 25.63 31.42 -9.99
N GLY A 808 25.80 31.74 -8.72
CA GLY A 808 25.35 33.01 -8.15
C GLY A 808 26.49 34.02 -8.14
N GLY A 809 26.22 35.20 -8.71
CA GLY A 809 26.78 36.49 -8.30
C GLY A 809 28.21 36.86 -8.70
N ALA A 810 28.35 37.66 -9.77
CA ALA A 810 28.86 39.05 -9.71
C ALA A 810 29.10 39.63 -11.12
N ASP A 811 28.85 40.93 -11.22
CA ASP A 811 29.31 41.91 -12.22
C ASP A 811 28.56 42.08 -13.56
N SER A 812 27.69 43.09 -13.54
CA SER A 812 27.70 44.33 -14.36
C SER A 812 27.84 44.27 -15.89
N PHE A 813 27.03 45.13 -16.52
CA PHE A 813 27.01 45.60 -17.92
C PHE A 813 26.32 44.74 -19.00
N GLY A 814 25.07 45.15 -19.31
CA GLY A 814 24.76 45.84 -20.58
C GLY A 814 24.61 45.03 -21.87
N GLY A 815 23.43 45.14 -22.48
CA GLY A 815 23.22 44.99 -23.94
C GLY A 815 22.53 43.69 -24.35
N THR A 816 21.20 43.62 -24.36
CA THR A 816 20.30 43.94 -25.51
C THR A 816 20.22 42.87 -26.61
N THR A 817 18.98 42.69 -27.08
CA THR A 817 18.52 42.08 -28.35
C THR A 817 18.23 40.57 -28.28
N SER A 818 16.97 40.18 -28.05
CA SER A 818 15.87 39.97 -29.04
C SER A 818 16.02 38.62 -29.75
N SER A 819 15.06 37.70 -29.75
CA SER A 819 13.76 37.85 -30.41
C SER A 819 12.94 36.55 -30.32
N SER A 820 11.61 36.70 -30.20
CA SER A 820 10.52 35.98 -30.90
C SER A 820 10.74 34.50 -31.27
N SER A 821 10.04 33.53 -30.68
CA SER A 821 8.61 33.16 -30.85
C SER A 821 8.28 32.35 -32.11
N ASN A 822 7.41 31.35 -31.89
CA ASN A 822 6.51 30.63 -32.81
C ASN A 822 7.09 29.33 -33.41
N THR A 823 6.41 28.17 -33.39
CA THR A 823 4.98 27.88 -33.23
C THR A 823 4.76 26.35 -33.18
N LEU A 824 3.67 25.91 -32.51
CA LEU A 824 2.74 24.79 -32.81
C LEU A 824 3.35 23.38 -33.06
N ASP A 825 2.85 22.25 -32.53
CA ASP A 825 1.46 21.83 -32.48
C ASP A 825 1.25 20.57 -31.59
N SER A 826 0.05 20.51 -30.99
CA SER A 826 -0.82 19.38 -30.58
C SER A 826 -0.34 17.95 -30.14
N GLN A 827 -0.99 17.52 -29.04
CA GLN A 827 -0.99 16.24 -28.26
C GLN A 827 -1.49 14.97 -29.01
N PRO A 828 -1.33 13.72 -28.47
CA PRO A 828 -2.30 13.14 -27.49
C PRO A 828 -1.67 12.24 -26.37
N ILE A 829 -2.11 12.36 -25.11
CA ILE A 829 -2.94 11.41 -24.34
C ILE A 829 -2.23 10.09 -23.95
N GLU A 830 -1.84 9.97 -22.68
CA GLU A 830 -1.79 8.69 -21.96
C GLU A 830 -2.58 8.78 -20.66
N GLU A 831 -3.43 7.77 -20.47
CA GLU A 831 -4.36 7.58 -19.37
C GLU A 831 -3.61 7.18 -18.10
N SER A 832 -3.90 7.87 -17.00
CA SER A 832 -3.44 7.51 -15.66
C SER A 832 -4.33 6.40 -15.09
N THR A 833 -3.91 5.15 -15.22
CA THR A 833 -4.36 4.06 -14.33
C THR A 833 -3.48 4.04 -13.08
N ASN A 834 -4.12 4.34 -11.95
CA ASN A 834 -3.58 4.15 -10.61
C ASN A 834 -3.39 2.65 -10.33
N GLU A 835 -2.15 2.20 -10.18
CA GLU A 835 -1.83 1.02 -9.37
C GLU A 835 -0.84 1.40 -8.26
N SER A 836 -1.28 1.11 -7.04
CA SER A 836 -0.58 1.27 -5.78
C SER A 836 0.68 0.39 -5.74
N THR A 837 1.85 1.01 -5.75
CA THR A 837 3.12 0.34 -5.44
C THR A 837 3.22 0.10 -3.92
N ASP A 838 2.67 -1.04 -3.48
CA ASP A 838 3.14 -1.71 -2.27
C ASP A 838 4.52 -2.30 -2.63
N GLY A 839 5.58 -1.66 -2.14
CA GLY A 839 6.96 -2.05 -2.39
C GLY A 839 7.33 -3.33 -1.64
N VAL A 840 6.84 -4.47 -2.13
CA VAL A 840 7.41 -5.80 -1.82
C VAL A 840 8.69 -5.92 -2.63
N TYR A 841 9.83 -5.64 -2.01
CA TYR A 841 11.13 -6.01 -2.59
C TYR A 841 11.22 -7.54 -2.57
N ARG A 842 10.86 -8.15 -3.70
CA ARG A 842 11.11 -9.55 -4.01
C ARG A 842 12.60 -9.65 -4.35
N TRP A 843 13.40 -10.15 -3.42
CA TRP A 843 14.79 -10.50 -3.70
C TRP A 843 14.79 -11.71 -4.64
N THR A 844 14.94 -11.48 -5.94
CA THR A 844 15.20 -12.55 -6.91
C THR A 844 16.69 -12.72 -7.08
N LEU A 845 17.13 -13.95 -6.82
CA LEU A 845 18.50 -14.46 -6.86
C LEU A 845 18.98 -14.65 -8.31
N SER A 846 18.89 -13.60 -9.13
CA SER A 846 19.23 -13.65 -10.56
C SER A 846 20.04 -12.42 -10.95
N ASN A 847 21.32 -12.41 -10.59
CA ASN A 847 22.38 -11.68 -11.30
C ASN A 847 23.77 -11.94 -10.68
N TRP A 848 24.11 -13.22 -10.50
CA TRP A 848 25.47 -13.64 -10.12
C TRP A 848 26.08 -14.56 -11.18
N GLY A 849 26.14 -14.03 -12.41
CA GLY A 849 26.78 -14.70 -13.53
C GLY A 849 27.30 -13.66 -14.50
N GLY A 850 28.44 -13.04 -14.16
CA GLY A 850 29.05 -12.01 -15.00
C GLY A 850 30.23 -11.36 -14.30
N GLY A 851 31.41 -11.98 -14.44
CA GLY A 851 32.66 -11.40 -13.99
C GLY A 851 32.92 -10.04 -14.62
N ARG A 852 32.68 -8.98 -13.84
CA ARG A 852 33.47 -7.75 -13.89
C ARG A 852 33.87 -7.46 -12.45
N LYS A 853 35.18 -7.44 -12.19
CA LYS A 853 35.77 -6.79 -11.01
C LYS A 853 35.35 -5.33 -11.04
N ARG A 854 34.18 -5.01 -10.50
CA ARG A 854 33.91 -3.71 -9.93
C ARG A 854 34.76 -3.67 -8.67
N GLN A 855 35.67 -2.70 -8.57
CA GLN A 855 36.23 -2.29 -7.29
C GLN A 855 35.04 -1.82 -6.43
N ASN A 856 34.42 -2.76 -5.70
CA ASN A 856 33.44 -2.46 -4.66
C ASN A 856 34.22 -2.02 -3.43
N SER A 857 34.57 -0.74 -3.35
CA SER A 857 35.23 -0.11 -2.20
C SER A 857 34.24 0.20 -1.06
N GLY A 858 33.35 -0.74 -0.73
CA GLY A 858 32.28 -0.45 0.23
C GLY A 858 31.51 -1.63 0.83
N SER A 859 31.88 -2.89 0.55
CA SER A 859 31.22 -4.05 1.15
C SER A 859 32.23 -4.90 1.95
N VAL A 860 32.07 -4.95 3.27
CA VAL A 860 32.83 -5.86 4.13
C VAL A 860 32.23 -7.25 3.99
N ARG A 861 32.92 -8.16 3.28
CA ARG A 861 32.49 -9.56 3.17
C ARG A 861 32.97 -10.33 4.39
N VAL A 862 32.06 -11.03 5.05
CA VAL A 862 32.38 -11.96 6.13
C VAL A 862 31.91 -13.35 5.71
N ASP A 863 32.85 -14.28 5.54
CA ASP A 863 32.53 -15.67 5.20
C ASP A 863 32.15 -16.45 6.47
N LEU A 864 30.90 -16.92 6.53
CA LEU A 864 30.33 -17.59 7.71
C LEU A 864 29.81 -18.98 7.37
N ALA A 865 30.01 -19.97 8.25
CA ALA A 865 29.42 -21.30 8.06
C ALA A 865 27.87 -21.22 8.08
N SER A 866 27.20 -21.94 7.18
CA SER A 866 25.73 -22.01 7.11
C SER A 866 25.19 -22.72 8.37
N PRO A 867 23.95 -22.44 8.84
CA PRO A 867 23.28 -23.26 9.87
C PRO A 867 23.20 -24.75 9.52
N GLU A 868 23.29 -25.08 8.22
CA GLU A 868 23.32 -26.45 7.69
C GLU A 868 24.68 -27.16 7.91
N ASP A 869 25.73 -26.42 8.28
CA ASP A 869 27.12 -26.89 8.39
C ASP A 869 27.57 -27.21 9.84
N VAL A 870 26.64 -27.20 10.81
CA VAL A 870 26.93 -27.43 12.23
C VAL A 870 26.60 -28.88 12.60
N THR A 871 27.62 -29.74 12.67
CA THR A 871 27.48 -31.12 13.16
C THR A 871 28.05 -31.28 14.56
N LEU A 872 27.27 -31.91 15.46
CA LEU A 872 27.75 -32.41 16.75
C LEU A 872 28.46 -33.74 16.54
N ASP A 873 29.73 -33.80 16.91
CA ASP A 873 30.50 -35.04 16.98
C ASP A 873 30.01 -35.84 18.20
N SER A 874 29.53 -37.06 17.99
CA SER A 874 28.84 -37.85 19.04
C SER A 874 29.71 -38.22 20.24
N ASP A 875 31.03 -38.07 20.13
CA ASP A 875 32.00 -38.43 21.18
C ASP A 875 32.77 -37.22 21.76
N SER A 876 32.54 -36.00 21.27
CA SER A 876 33.22 -34.82 21.80
C SER A 876 32.30 -33.61 21.94
N THR A 877 32.41 -32.87 23.04
CA THR A 877 31.69 -31.60 23.28
C THR A 877 32.16 -30.46 22.36
N ARG A 878 32.69 -30.78 21.17
CA ARG A 878 33.23 -29.84 20.19
C ARG A 878 32.30 -29.78 18.97
N VAL A 879 31.91 -28.56 18.64
CA VAL A 879 31.24 -28.23 17.38
C VAL A 879 32.29 -28.19 16.27
N VAL A 880 32.07 -28.92 15.17
CA VAL A 880 32.92 -28.90 13.98
C VAL A 880 32.21 -28.14 12.88
N PHE A 881 32.89 -27.15 12.29
CA PHE A 881 32.37 -26.32 11.20
C PHE A 881 32.96 -26.77 9.86
N CYS A 882 32.12 -27.01 8.84
CA CYS A 882 32.58 -27.17 7.46
C CYS A 882 32.89 -25.80 6.81
N THR A 883 33.82 -25.80 5.84
CA THR A 883 34.47 -24.62 5.26
C THR A 883 33.69 -23.90 4.14
N TYR A 884 32.35 -23.96 4.13
CA TYR A 884 31.54 -23.29 3.11
C TYR A 884 30.89 -22.01 3.66
N GLY A 885 31.13 -20.89 2.97
CA GLY A 885 30.80 -19.55 3.42
C GLY A 885 29.45 -19.05 2.92
N THR A 886 28.69 -18.44 3.82
CA THR A 886 27.54 -17.56 3.60
C THR A 886 28.05 -16.13 3.60
N THR A 887 27.74 -15.35 2.56
CA THR A 887 28.17 -13.95 2.44
C THR A 887 27.15 -13.00 3.08
N VAL A 888 27.58 -12.17 4.04
CA VAL A 888 26.83 -10.99 4.52
C VAL A 888 27.30 -9.73 3.83
#